data_AF-A0A218W676-F1
#
_entry.id   AF-A0A218W676-F1
#
_cell.length_a   1.000
_cell.length_b   1.000
_cell.length_c   1.000
_cell.angle_alpha   90.00
_cell.angle_beta   90.00
_cell.angle_gamma   90.00
#
_symmetry.space_group_name_H-M   'P 1'
#
loop_
_entity.id
_entity.type
_entity.pdbx_description
1 polymer ?
#
loop_
_entity_poly.entity_id
_entity_poly.type
_entity_poly.pdbx_seq_one_letter_code
_entity_poly.pdbx_strand_id
1 'polypeptide(L)'
;MIRFHACNKTKKPDPILPEGCSNLGPSALTMMENSDVPSDCNWKKRAEPELSGGFPHSRRSSDGVAAYSGPFRDNISQFLEECGEWQGKDACSVGGYPTWRMAVASDTGSFQFSLYAIQENVEESPRSICDSCRCVGWSHHFVSKRRYHLIVPPECEWTEPMGDNMLELNTHLLHGMIHCNGFGHLLCINGKEEGPNPFSASELMDIWDRICTILRVRKVTVHDMSRKESMDLRLLCGVAYGQSWFGKWGYRFCRGSFGVTEDKYDQAIEILCSIDLNEIVQDLSDGCHGKAIQSIVKSYREASDSRLVTISDLLQFMLDSKPKRSRCSKQKTDSLGSTKDNDEKSFAEEDYELVEVSGLLTSFPDTESSRQRWPVRRLEHTAKVIASTLKKHELEFRGGRTSMSRQELRDAVRLYIGDTGLIDFALKHIDNTIVGNQVIRRRANPRTRTLEFMLQDGPRAIREEKLEVEDCSQDLDVHRDILCLYENVLYGYPEHHPVSLAAQIIFESKHFVKEWPLSDFWDDNDKLMNVLCRAVPSYRELITEFTRPPPPGEHIRIHKCTDITEIKLAAQKAMRDTYFVTDQFIVTDVKVREAGPGVMQVYSVRGIRMDSGTALRYEGGPDNWVVDCVCGARDDDGEKMVACDVCQVWQHTLCNGIEQDEDVPPTFICEKCSDGKKTNIVGTRSGNDKSSVRN
;
A
#
# COMPACT_ATOMS: atom_id res chain seq x y z
N MET A 1 -9.72 20.52 -9.67
CA MET A 1 -10.72 19.78 -10.47
C MET A 1 -10.04 19.48 -11.81
N ILE A 2 -10.21 18.30 -12.41
CA ILE A 2 -9.57 17.83 -13.65
C ILE A 2 -10.58 17.57 -14.79
N ARG A 3 -10.18 17.78 -16.05
CA ARG A 3 -10.95 17.46 -17.26
C ARG A 3 -10.18 16.48 -18.15
N PHE A 4 -10.90 15.49 -18.66
CA PHE A 4 -10.40 14.59 -19.69
C PHE A 4 -10.74 15.16 -21.06
N HIS A 5 -9.74 15.30 -21.93
CA HIS A 5 -9.99 15.72 -23.30
C HIS A 5 -10.47 14.55 -24.15
N ALA A 6 -11.55 14.75 -24.91
CA ALA A 6 -11.97 13.78 -25.91
C ALA A 6 -10.87 13.62 -26.97
N CYS A 7 -10.57 12.38 -27.35
CA CYS A 7 -9.62 12.12 -28.41
C CYS A 7 -10.27 12.53 -29.75
N ASN A 8 -9.68 13.51 -30.45
CA ASN A 8 -10.13 13.90 -31.79
C ASN A 8 -9.81 12.76 -32.77
N LYS A 9 -10.70 11.77 -32.89
CA LYS A 9 -10.59 10.69 -33.88
C LYS A 9 -10.82 11.23 -35.29
N THR A 10 -9.81 11.86 -35.90
CA THR A 10 -9.80 12.02 -37.35
C THR A 10 -9.34 10.70 -37.98
N LYS A 11 -10.29 9.99 -38.59
CA LYS A 11 -10.19 8.75 -39.40
C LYS A 11 -9.96 7.44 -38.61
N LYS A 12 -11.03 6.63 -38.52
CA LYS A 12 -10.90 5.16 -38.45
C LYS A 12 -10.19 4.70 -39.73
N PRO A 13 -9.16 3.84 -39.68
CA PRO A 13 -8.80 3.01 -40.82
C PRO A 13 -9.86 1.90 -40.97
N ASP A 14 -10.27 1.62 -42.21
CA ASP A 14 -11.20 0.54 -42.54
C ASP A 14 -10.65 -0.84 -42.08
N PRO A 15 -11.52 -1.81 -41.75
CA PRO A 15 -11.08 -3.15 -41.43
C PRO A 15 -10.47 -3.82 -42.66
N ILE A 16 -9.16 -4.05 -42.62
CA ILE A 16 -8.43 -4.83 -43.63
C ILE A 16 -8.83 -6.30 -43.46
N LEU A 17 -9.62 -6.81 -44.42
CA LEU A 17 -9.78 -8.24 -44.66
C LEU A 17 -8.43 -8.84 -45.12
N PRO A 18 -8.04 -10.03 -44.67
CA PRO A 18 -6.81 -10.65 -45.10
C PRO A 18 -6.92 -11.14 -46.56
N GLU A 19 -6.15 -10.53 -47.46
CA GLU A 19 -5.90 -11.08 -48.80
C GLU A 19 -4.88 -12.22 -48.73
N GLY A 20 -5.22 -13.36 -49.35
CA GLY A 20 -4.25 -14.44 -49.56
C GLY A 20 -4.85 -15.80 -49.93
N CYS A 21 -5.51 -15.92 -51.09
CA CYS A 21 -5.53 -17.18 -51.85
C CYS A 21 -5.67 -16.87 -53.34
N SER A 22 -4.56 -17.01 -54.05
CA SER A 22 -4.43 -16.94 -55.50
C SER A 22 -4.84 -18.25 -56.17
N ASN A 23 -5.27 -18.11 -57.43
CA ASN A 23 -5.44 -19.10 -58.50
C ASN A 23 -6.87 -19.63 -58.78
N LEU A 24 -7.48 -19.15 -59.87
CA LEU A 24 -7.92 -19.96 -61.03
C LEU A 24 -8.58 -19.09 -62.13
N GLY A 25 -7.94 -19.02 -63.31
CA GLY A 25 -8.51 -19.00 -64.69
C GLY A 25 -9.45 -17.88 -65.19
N PRO A 26 -9.22 -17.29 -66.39
CA PRO A 26 -10.16 -16.34 -67.01
C PRO A 26 -11.07 -17.02 -68.05
N SER A 27 -12.39 -16.83 -67.96
CA SER A 27 -13.27 -16.82 -69.15
C SER A 27 -14.72 -16.38 -68.88
N ALA A 28 -15.23 -15.59 -69.83
CA ALA A 28 -16.64 -15.40 -70.25
C ALA A 28 -17.57 -14.45 -69.45
N LEU A 29 -17.43 -13.14 -69.73
CA LEU A 29 -18.42 -12.24 -70.36
C LEU A 29 -19.96 -12.47 -70.21
N THR A 30 -20.61 -11.39 -69.74
CA THR A 30 -21.92 -10.77 -70.14
C THR A 30 -23.27 -11.38 -69.73
N MET A 31 -24.09 -10.64 -68.96
CA MET A 31 -25.07 -9.65 -69.49
C MET A 31 -25.92 -8.91 -68.41
N MET A 32 -26.09 -7.59 -68.64
CA MET A 32 -27.25 -6.70 -68.37
C MET A 32 -27.50 -6.05 -66.99
N GLU A 33 -26.94 -4.84 -66.86
CA GLU A 33 -27.58 -3.52 -66.55
C GLU A 33 -28.96 -3.44 -65.86
N ASN A 34 -29.08 -2.67 -64.77
CA ASN A 34 -29.52 -1.25 -64.84
C ASN A 34 -29.65 -0.51 -63.48
N SER A 35 -29.46 0.82 -63.56
CA SER A 35 -29.90 1.93 -62.69
C SER A 35 -29.04 2.38 -61.48
N ASP A 36 -28.00 3.17 -61.81
CA ASP A 36 -27.81 4.61 -61.52
C ASP A 36 -27.96 5.20 -60.10
N VAL A 37 -26.81 5.66 -59.59
CA VAL A 37 -26.60 6.78 -58.65
C VAL A 37 -25.83 7.86 -59.42
N PRO A 38 -26.19 9.16 -59.30
CA PRO A 38 -25.18 10.16 -58.89
C PRO A 38 -25.82 11.36 -58.15
N SER A 39 -25.16 12.28 -57.47
CA SER A 39 -23.84 12.49 -56.88
C SER A 39 -23.92 13.85 -56.14
N ASP A 40 -22.92 14.14 -55.31
CA ASP A 40 -22.47 15.48 -54.92
C ASP A 40 -23.23 16.28 -53.85
N CYS A 41 -22.72 16.12 -52.62
CA CYS A 41 -22.72 17.17 -51.60
C CYS A 41 -21.66 18.23 -51.92
N ASN A 42 -22.06 19.51 -51.95
CA ASN A 42 -21.15 20.64 -51.83
C ASN A 42 -21.61 21.56 -50.69
N TRP A 43 -20.70 21.84 -49.78
CA TRP A 43 -20.88 22.57 -48.53
C TRP A 43 -21.06 24.08 -48.80
N LYS A 44 -22.06 24.70 -48.16
CA LYS A 44 -22.11 26.16 -47.96
C LYS A 44 -22.30 26.48 -46.48
N LYS A 45 -21.33 27.24 -45.95
CA LYS A 45 -21.35 27.95 -44.67
C LYS A 45 -22.64 28.76 -44.48
N ARG A 46 -23.23 28.68 -43.29
CA ARG A 46 -24.02 29.74 -42.63
C ARG A 46 -23.90 29.48 -41.12
N ALA A 47 -23.08 30.28 -40.43
CA ALA A 47 -23.45 31.54 -39.76
C ALA A 47 -24.26 31.27 -38.49
N GLU A 48 -23.62 31.47 -37.33
CA GLU A 48 -24.24 31.52 -36.01
C GLU A 48 -25.33 32.60 -35.95
N PRO A 49 -26.39 32.38 -35.18
CA PRO A 49 -27.10 33.45 -34.52
C PRO A 49 -26.89 33.36 -33.00
N GLU A 50 -26.31 34.42 -32.44
CA GLU A 50 -26.52 34.76 -31.03
C GLU A 50 -28.00 35.03 -30.81
N LEU A 51 -28.63 34.37 -29.85
CA LEU A 51 -29.80 34.88 -29.14
C LEU A 51 -29.91 34.22 -27.76
N SER A 52 -30.06 35.12 -26.79
CA SER A 52 -30.25 34.94 -25.37
C SER A 52 -31.60 34.29 -25.01
N GLY A 53 -31.61 33.52 -23.92
CA GLY A 53 -32.82 33.22 -23.15
C GLY A 53 -33.16 31.74 -22.98
N GLY A 54 -33.13 31.27 -21.72
CA GLY A 54 -33.98 30.18 -21.22
C GLY A 54 -33.47 28.75 -21.42
N PHE A 55 -33.18 28.07 -20.31
CA PHE A 55 -32.84 26.65 -20.19
C PHE A 55 -33.68 25.69 -21.07
N PRO A 56 -33.05 24.61 -21.55
CA PRO A 56 -33.36 23.29 -20.99
C PRO A 56 -32.09 22.53 -20.57
N HIS A 57 -32.13 21.93 -19.38
CA HIS A 57 -31.09 21.03 -18.89
C HIS A 57 -31.06 19.73 -19.72
N SER A 58 -30.10 19.63 -20.62
CA SER A 58 -29.50 18.36 -21.02
C SER A 58 -28.02 18.47 -20.70
N ARG A 59 -27.64 18.02 -19.50
CA ARG A 59 -26.32 18.30 -18.95
C ARG A 59 -25.33 17.21 -19.38
N ARG A 60 -24.46 17.58 -20.31
CA ARG A 60 -23.02 17.28 -20.15
C ARG A 60 -22.65 17.59 -18.70
N SER A 61 -21.84 16.76 -18.04
CA SER A 61 -21.20 17.20 -16.79
C SER A 61 -20.44 18.51 -17.07
N SER A 62 -20.10 19.28 -16.04
CA SER A 62 -19.20 20.45 -16.16
C SER A 62 -17.85 20.12 -16.83
N ASP A 63 -17.58 18.84 -17.11
CA ASP A 63 -16.36 18.28 -17.69
C ASP A 63 -16.55 17.74 -19.13
N GLY A 64 -17.75 17.81 -19.71
CA GLY A 64 -17.98 17.44 -21.12
C GLY A 64 -17.99 15.94 -21.44
N VAL A 65 -17.86 15.05 -20.43
CA VAL A 65 -17.90 13.59 -20.59
C VAL A 65 -19.33 13.05 -20.39
N ALA A 66 -19.71 12.02 -21.16
CA ALA A 66 -20.99 11.34 -20.99
C ALA A 66 -21.14 10.78 -19.55
N ALA A 67 -22.33 10.79 -18.98
CA ALA A 67 -22.58 10.21 -17.67
C ALA A 67 -22.47 8.67 -17.74
N TYR A 68 -21.28 8.14 -17.47
CA TYR A 68 -21.06 6.70 -17.36
C TYR A 68 -22.01 6.13 -16.31
N SER A 69 -22.84 5.19 -16.75
CA SER A 69 -23.98 4.75 -15.98
C SER A 69 -24.13 3.23 -15.90
N GLY A 70 -23.21 2.50 -16.53
CA GLY A 70 -23.09 1.05 -16.43
C GLY A 70 -22.15 0.60 -15.30
N PRO A 71 -21.85 -0.70 -15.23
CA PRO A 71 -20.78 -1.24 -14.37
C PRO A 71 -19.40 -0.86 -14.89
N PHE A 72 -18.38 -1.00 -14.02
CA PHE A 72 -16.99 -0.67 -14.35
C PHE A 72 -16.52 -1.22 -15.70
N ARG A 73 -16.75 -2.51 -16.00
CA ARG A 73 -16.34 -3.15 -17.26
C ARG A 73 -16.83 -2.40 -18.51
N ASP A 74 -18.05 -1.88 -18.48
CA ASP A 74 -18.66 -1.23 -19.64
C ASP A 74 -18.15 0.23 -19.69
N ASN A 75 -18.05 0.89 -18.52
CA ASN A 75 -17.60 2.27 -18.41
C ASN A 75 -16.13 2.45 -18.78
N ILE A 76 -15.23 1.54 -18.38
CA ILE A 76 -13.80 1.64 -18.73
C ILE A 76 -13.61 1.47 -20.24
N SER A 77 -14.30 0.52 -20.88
CA SER A 77 -14.24 0.38 -22.34
C SER A 77 -14.72 1.63 -23.04
N GLN A 78 -15.86 2.19 -22.64
CA GLN A 78 -16.38 3.44 -23.21
C GLN A 78 -15.42 4.62 -22.96
N PHE A 79 -14.86 4.72 -21.76
CA PHE A 79 -13.90 5.76 -21.40
C PHE A 79 -12.62 5.70 -22.23
N LEU A 80 -12.07 4.51 -22.46
CA LEU A 80 -10.90 4.33 -23.31
C LEU A 80 -11.21 4.63 -24.77
N GLU A 81 -12.42 4.34 -25.23
CA GLU A 81 -12.85 4.72 -26.58
C GLU A 81 -13.02 6.23 -26.75
N GLU A 82 -13.54 6.94 -25.75
CA GLU A 82 -13.83 8.38 -25.83
C GLU A 82 -12.58 9.24 -25.57
N CYS A 83 -11.78 8.87 -24.57
CA CYS A 83 -10.68 9.68 -24.04
C CYS A 83 -9.29 9.11 -24.37
N GLY A 84 -9.19 7.82 -24.69
CA GLY A 84 -7.92 7.14 -24.90
C GLY A 84 -7.36 7.26 -26.31
N GLU A 85 -6.11 7.68 -26.42
CA GLU A 85 -5.30 7.54 -27.62
C GLU A 85 -4.55 6.19 -27.59
N TRP A 86 -4.95 5.29 -28.49
CA TRP A 86 -4.34 3.96 -28.65
C TRP A 86 -2.86 4.06 -29.07
N GLN A 87 -2.00 3.24 -28.46
CA GLN A 87 -0.55 3.32 -28.67
C GLN A 87 0.07 2.27 -29.64
N GLY A 88 -0.69 1.39 -30.33
CA GLY A 88 -0.10 0.30 -31.18
C GLY A 88 0.56 0.76 -32.50
N LYS A 89 1.34 0.00 -33.29
CA LYS A 89 1.78 -1.43 -33.30
C LYS A 89 3.33 -1.58 -33.37
N ASP A 90 4.08 -0.48 -33.49
CA ASP A 90 5.55 -0.47 -33.66
C ASP A 90 6.30 0.24 -32.52
N ALA A 91 5.59 0.70 -31.49
CA ALA A 91 6.19 1.27 -30.28
C ALA A 91 5.26 1.07 -29.08
N CYS A 92 5.72 0.34 -28.06
CA CYS A 92 5.18 0.34 -26.69
C CYS A 92 3.81 -0.31 -26.47
N SER A 93 3.70 -1.63 -26.70
CA SER A 93 2.81 -2.46 -25.87
C SER A 93 3.56 -2.79 -24.59
N VAL A 94 3.23 -2.15 -23.46
CA VAL A 94 3.88 -2.45 -22.17
C VAL A 94 3.67 -3.93 -21.86
N GLY A 95 4.73 -4.75 -21.97
CA GLY A 95 4.63 -6.19 -21.78
C GLY A 95 3.71 -6.91 -22.77
N GLY A 96 3.46 -6.34 -23.96
CA GLY A 96 2.54 -6.91 -24.96
C GLY A 96 1.07 -6.49 -24.80
N TYR A 97 0.73 -5.69 -23.78
CA TYR A 97 -0.65 -5.36 -23.47
C TYR A 97 -1.19 -4.12 -24.18
N PRO A 98 -2.50 -4.13 -24.53
CA PRO A 98 -3.23 -2.94 -24.99
C PRO A 98 -3.06 -1.74 -24.07
N THR A 99 -2.58 -0.62 -24.62
CA THR A 99 -2.24 0.60 -23.86
C THR A 99 -2.87 1.85 -24.50
N TRP A 100 -3.45 2.70 -23.66
CA TRP A 100 -4.03 3.98 -24.02
C TRP A 100 -3.39 5.10 -23.21
N ARG A 101 -3.13 6.22 -23.87
CA ARG A 101 -2.72 7.48 -23.24
C ARG A 101 -3.87 8.47 -23.24
N MET A 102 -4.08 9.16 -22.13
CA MET A 102 -5.11 10.20 -21.99
C MET A 102 -4.47 11.48 -21.47
N ALA A 103 -4.70 12.59 -22.18
CA ALA A 103 -4.33 13.91 -21.71
C ALA A 103 -5.36 14.41 -20.69
N VAL A 104 -4.89 14.69 -19.47
CA VAL A 104 -5.72 15.19 -18.38
C VAL A 104 -5.27 16.61 -18.04
N ALA A 105 -6.20 17.56 -18.04
CA ALA A 105 -5.91 18.96 -17.71
C ALA A 105 -6.59 19.35 -16.39
N SER A 106 -6.00 20.29 -15.67
CA SER A 106 -6.69 20.97 -14.56
C SER A 106 -7.84 21.83 -15.09
N ASP A 107 -8.92 21.94 -14.32
CA ASP A 107 -10.09 22.78 -14.59
C ASP A 107 -9.74 24.27 -14.70
N THR A 108 -8.68 24.69 -14.00
CA THR A 108 -8.14 26.05 -14.09
C THR A 108 -7.22 26.22 -15.31
N GLY A 109 -6.97 25.16 -16.07
CA GLY A 109 -6.03 25.14 -17.20
C GLY A 109 -4.56 25.29 -16.79
N SER A 110 -4.26 25.23 -15.49
CA SER A 110 -2.94 25.56 -14.94
C SER A 110 -1.86 24.51 -15.20
N PHE A 111 -2.24 23.25 -15.37
CA PHE A 111 -1.31 22.16 -15.66
C PHE A 111 -2.03 21.02 -16.42
N GLN A 112 -1.25 20.23 -17.16
CA GLN A 112 -1.71 19.07 -17.94
C GLN A 112 -0.75 17.91 -17.69
N PHE A 113 -1.28 16.70 -17.52
CA PHE A 113 -0.51 15.48 -17.30
C PHE A 113 -1.06 14.32 -18.14
N SER A 114 -0.28 13.25 -18.26
CA SER A 114 -0.69 12.03 -18.96
C SER A 114 -1.13 10.96 -17.96
N LEU A 115 -2.33 10.42 -18.18
CA LEU A 115 -2.79 9.17 -17.56
C LEU A 115 -2.60 8.06 -18.59
N TYR A 116 -2.08 6.92 -18.16
CA TYR A 116 -1.99 5.71 -18.96
C TYR A 116 -2.96 4.67 -18.42
N ALA A 117 -3.64 3.99 -19.33
CA ALA A 117 -4.45 2.83 -19.04
C ALA A 117 -3.88 1.62 -19.77
N ILE A 118 -3.55 0.55 -19.05
CA ILE A 118 -3.04 -0.70 -19.61
C ILE A 118 -4.06 -1.79 -19.29
N GLN A 119 -4.59 -2.46 -20.31
CA GLN A 119 -5.49 -3.59 -20.14
C GLN A 119 -4.68 -4.89 -20.18
N GLU A 120 -4.41 -5.44 -19.02
CA GLU A 120 -3.73 -6.72 -18.89
C GLU A 120 -4.71 -7.89 -19.12
N ASN A 121 -4.31 -8.83 -19.97
CA ASN A 121 -4.98 -10.11 -20.13
C ASN A 121 -4.44 -11.09 -19.09
N VAL A 122 -5.31 -11.55 -18.19
CA VAL A 122 -4.91 -12.37 -17.04
C VAL A 122 -4.40 -13.76 -17.46
N GLU A 123 -4.87 -14.30 -18.60
CA GLU A 123 -4.42 -15.60 -19.11
C GLU A 123 -2.98 -15.54 -19.64
N GLU A 124 -2.59 -14.40 -20.21
CA GLU A 124 -1.26 -14.16 -20.78
C GLU A 124 -0.26 -13.60 -19.73
N SER A 125 -0.78 -13.26 -18.54
CA SER A 125 0.00 -12.67 -17.46
C SER A 125 0.95 -13.67 -16.80
N PRO A 126 2.20 -13.26 -16.50
CA PRO A 126 3.08 -14.06 -15.65
C PRO A 126 2.53 -14.21 -14.22
N ARG A 127 1.62 -13.32 -13.79
CA ARG A 127 0.94 -13.35 -12.48
C ARG A 127 -0.57 -13.28 -12.69
N SER A 128 -1.12 -14.42 -13.08
CA SER A 128 -2.56 -14.60 -13.36
C SER A 128 -3.45 -14.51 -12.12
N ILE A 129 -2.88 -14.66 -10.92
CA ILE A 129 -3.57 -14.49 -9.65
C ILE A 129 -3.15 -13.17 -9.01
N CYS A 130 -4.11 -12.43 -8.44
CA CYS A 130 -3.83 -11.18 -7.76
C CYS A 130 -3.43 -11.39 -6.30
N ASP A 131 -2.15 -11.18 -6.01
CA ASP A 131 -1.61 -11.26 -4.63
C ASP A 131 -2.32 -10.29 -3.67
N SER A 132 -2.66 -9.08 -4.14
CA SER A 132 -3.41 -8.12 -3.32
C SER A 132 -4.79 -8.65 -2.93
N CYS A 133 -5.54 -9.27 -3.87
CA CYS A 133 -6.82 -9.94 -3.56
C CYS A 133 -6.64 -11.07 -2.55
N ARG A 134 -5.57 -11.85 -2.68
CA ARG A 134 -5.24 -12.96 -1.77
C ARG A 134 -5.13 -12.47 -0.32
N CYS A 135 -4.37 -11.40 -0.08
CA CYS A 135 -4.04 -10.92 1.26
C CYS A 135 -5.12 -10.04 1.92
N VAL A 136 -6.05 -9.47 1.16
CA VAL A 136 -7.13 -8.60 1.71
C VAL A 136 -8.43 -9.35 2.02
N GLY A 137 -8.42 -10.69 1.94
CA GLY A 137 -9.60 -11.53 2.16
C GLY A 137 -10.53 -11.65 0.95
N TRP A 138 -10.03 -11.32 -0.25
CA TRP A 138 -10.74 -11.50 -1.53
C TRP A 138 -10.28 -12.77 -2.27
N SER A 139 -9.57 -13.66 -1.59
CA SER A 139 -9.08 -14.96 -2.07
C SER A 139 -10.20 -15.87 -2.65
N HIS A 140 -11.45 -15.65 -2.26
CA HIS A 140 -12.62 -16.39 -2.72
C HIS A 140 -13.34 -15.72 -3.91
N HIS A 141 -12.90 -14.55 -4.35
CA HIS A 141 -13.46 -13.90 -5.53
C HIS A 141 -13.09 -14.68 -6.79
N PHE A 142 -13.98 -14.68 -7.78
CA PHE A 142 -13.67 -15.26 -9.08
C PHE A 142 -12.64 -14.43 -9.84
N VAL A 143 -11.69 -15.11 -10.50
CA VAL A 143 -10.64 -14.43 -11.28
C VAL A 143 -11.27 -13.76 -12.49
N SER A 144 -11.03 -12.45 -12.61
CA SER A 144 -11.46 -11.68 -13.78
C SER A 144 -10.55 -11.96 -14.98
N LYS A 145 -11.11 -11.98 -16.19
CA LYS A 145 -10.33 -12.19 -17.43
C LYS A 145 -9.35 -11.07 -17.75
N ARG A 146 -9.67 -9.87 -17.29
CA ARG A 146 -8.92 -8.63 -17.55
C ARG A 146 -8.78 -7.83 -16.27
N ARG A 147 -7.66 -7.11 -16.16
CA ARG A 147 -7.46 -6.06 -15.16
C ARG A 147 -6.84 -4.83 -15.82
N TYR A 148 -7.16 -3.66 -15.28
CA TYR A 148 -6.78 -2.37 -15.85
C TYR A 148 -5.83 -1.66 -14.90
N HIS A 149 -4.64 -1.32 -15.37
CA HIS A 149 -3.71 -0.48 -14.64
C HIS A 149 -3.88 0.97 -15.07
N LEU A 150 -4.17 1.85 -14.12
CA LEU A 150 -4.30 3.29 -14.31
C LEU A 150 -3.08 3.95 -13.67
N ILE A 151 -2.22 4.53 -14.50
CA ILE A 151 -0.88 5.00 -14.12
C ILE A 151 -0.70 6.46 -14.47
N VAL A 152 -0.26 7.26 -13.50
CA VAL A 152 0.32 8.59 -13.73
C VAL A 152 1.83 8.44 -13.54
N PRO A 153 2.63 8.46 -14.62
CA PRO A 153 4.08 8.32 -14.51
C PRO A 153 4.71 9.65 -14.06
N PRO A 154 6.01 9.66 -13.73
CA PRO A 154 6.76 10.89 -13.47
C PRO A 154 6.66 11.90 -14.61
N GLU A 155 6.84 13.18 -14.30
CA GLU A 155 6.66 14.29 -15.25
C GLU A 155 7.50 14.15 -16.53
N CYS A 156 8.70 13.58 -16.42
CA CYS A 156 9.59 13.34 -17.57
C CYS A 156 9.04 12.36 -18.61
N GLU A 157 8.07 11.52 -18.25
CA GLU A 157 7.53 10.44 -19.09
C GLU A 157 6.14 10.76 -19.64
N TRP A 158 5.62 11.98 -19.44
CA TRP A 158 4.27 12.33 -19.89
C TRP A 158 4.14 12.38 -21.42
N THR A 159 5.23 12.61 -22.14
CA THR A 159 5.26 12.71 -23.61
C THR A 159 5.85 11.49 -24.30
N GLU A 160 6.54 10.62 -23.58
CA GLU A 160 7.25 9.47 -24.14
C GLU A 160 6.38 8.20 -24.13
N PRO A 161 6.55 7.30 -25.11
CA PRO A 161 5.86 6.03 -25.13
C PRO A 161 6.44 5.09 -24.05
N MET A 162 5.56 4.37 -23.36
CA MET A 162 5.85 3.65 -22.12
C MET A 162 6.76 2.43 -22.32
N GLY A 163 7.78 2.26 -21.47
CA GLY A 163 8.67 1.08 -21.50
C GLY A 163 8.01 -0.23 -21.06
N ASP A 164 8.60 -1.38 -21.42
CA ASP A 164 8.01 -2.71 -21.20
C ASP A 164 7.85 -3.11 -19.71
N ASN A 165 8.69 -2.58 -18.82
CA ASN A 165 8.70 -2.97 -17.39
C ASN A 165 7.86 -2.05 -16.48
N MET A 166 7.02 -1.18 -17.05
CA MET A 166 6.32 -0.14 -16.28
C MET A 166 5.43 -0.72 -15.17
N LEU A 167 4.76 -1.85 -15.39
CA LEU A 167 3.91 -2.46 -14.36
C LEU A 167 4.64 -2.81 -13.06
N GLU A 168 5.97 -2.95 -13.09
CA GLU A 168 6.81 -3.32 -11.95
C GLU A 168 7.52 -2.12 -11.30
N LEU A 169 7.40 -0.92 -11.88
CA LEU A 169 8.06 0.26 -11.34
C LEU A 169 7.32 0.84 -10.12
N ASN A 170 8.11 1.19 -9.11
CA ASN A 170 7.63 1.89 -7.91
C ASN A 170 7.76 3.42 -8.01
N THR A 171 8.17 3.94 -9.17
CA THR A 171 8.42 5.37 -9.41
C THR A 171 7.19 6.13 -9.87
N HIS A 172 6.08 5.46 -10.19
CA HIS A 172 4.85 6.10 -10.62
C HIS A 172 4.33 7.10 -9.58
N LEU A 173 3.80 8.22 -10.04
CA LEU A 173 3.13 9.18 -9.16
C LEU A 173 1.83 8.57 -8.61
N LEU A 174 1.09 7.85 -9.44
CA LEU A 174 -0.11 7.12 -9.05
C LEU A 174 -0.17 5.81 -9.83
N HIS A 175 -0.48 4.72 -9.16
CA HIS A 175 -0.72 3.43 -9.80
C HIS A 175 -1.86 2.72 -9.11
N GLY A 176 -2.97 2.56 -9.82
CA GLY A 176 -4.07 1.72 -9.40
C GLY A 176 -4.28 0.55 -10.35
N MET A 177 -4.75 -0.57 -9.83
CA MET A 177 -5.14 -1.75 -10.61
C MET A 177 -6.59 -2.11 -10.29
N ILE A 178 -7.43 -2.24 -11.31
CA ILE A 178 -8.86 -2.55 -11.14
C ILE A 178 -9.22 -3.75 -12.03
N HIS A 179 -9.72 -4.81 -11.42
CA HIS A 179 -10.27 -5.98 -12.08
C HIS A 179 -11.54 -5.62 -12.86
N CYS A 180 -11.83 -6.36 -13.93
CA CYS A 180 -13.00 -6.10 -14.77
C CYS A 180 -14.34 -6.10 -14.00
N ASN A 181 -14.43 -6.85 -12.90
CA ASN A 181 -15.59 -6.85 -12.01
C ASN A 181 -15.76 -5.57 -11.16
N GLY A 182 -14.83 -4.61 -11.23
CA GLY A 182 -14.83 -3.35 -10.50
C GLY A 182 -14.22 -3.39 -9.09
N PHE A 183 -13.60 -4.49 -8.68
CA PHE A 183 -12.75 -4.52 -7.48
C PHE A 183 -11.32 -4.15 -7.85
N GLY A 184 -10.58 -3.48 -6.97
CA GLY A 184 -9.23 -3.05 -7.29
C GLY A 184 -8.37 -2.75 -6.08
N HIS A 185 -7.16 -2.28 -6.38
CA HIS A 185 -6.11 -1.98 -5.43
C HIS A 185 -5.39 -0.70 -5.86
N LEU A 186 -5.26 0.25 -4.94
CA LEU A 186 -4.34 1.36 -5.07
C LEU A 186 -2.95 0.87 -4.66
N LEU A 187 -2.04 0.80 -5.62
CA LEU A 187 -0.70 0.21 -5.44
C LEU A 187 0.33 1.24 -5.00
N CYS A 188 0.28 2.47 -5.54
CA CYS A 188 1.14 3.55 -5.06
C CYS A 188 0.53 4.94 -5.26
N ILE A 189 0.90 5.85 -4.36
CA ILE A 189 0.78 7.30 -4.51
C ILE A 189 2.07 7.92 -4.00
N ASN A 190 2.78 8.58 -4.90
CA ASN A 190 4.05 9.24 -4.65
C ASN A 190 3.88 10.74 -4.90
N GLY A 191 3.33 11.44 -3.91
CA GLY A 191 3.22 12.90 -3.91
C GLY A 191 4.49 13.60 -3.44
N LYS A 192 4.62 14.89 -3.73
CA LYS A 192 5.76 15.71 -3.28
C LYS A 192 5.66 16.08 -1.78
N GLU A 193 6.73 15.82 -1.02
CA GLU A 193 7.03 16.54 0.23
C GLU A 193 8.11 17.61 -0.01
N GLU A 194 9.24 17.25 -0.66
CA GLU A 194 10.20 18.15 -1.32
C GLU A 194 10.78 17.43 -2.56
N GLY A 195 10.77 18.04 -3.75
CA GLY A 195 11.18 17.39 -5.01
C GLY A 195 10.66 18.07 -6.29
N PRO A 196 10.89 17.54 -7.51
CA PRO A 196 10.40 18.16 -8.75
C PRO A 196 8.92 17.87 -9.07
N ASN A 197 8.28 16.90 -8.41
CA ASN A 197 6.93 16.43 -8.74
C ASN A 197 5.86 17.56 -8.70
N PRO A 198 4.98 17.68 -9.70
CA PRO A 198 3.96 18.71 -9.74
C PRO A 198 2.80 18.50 -8.76
N PHE A 199 2.57 17.28 -8.26
CA PHE A 199 1.42 16.95 -7.42
C PHE A 199 1.78 16.66 -5.97
N SER A 200 0.97 17.19 -5.04
CA SER A 200 0.91 16.69 -3.67
C SER A 200 0.20 15.33 -3.62
N ALA A 201 0.45 14.56 -2.56
CA ALA A 201 -0.20 13.26 -2.37
C ALA A 201 -1.73 13.38 -2.29
N SER A 202 -2.22 14.47 -1.69
CA SER A 202 -3.66 14.76 -1.60
C SER A 202 -4.29 15.03 -2.97
N GLU A 203 -3.62 15.76 -3.86
CA GLU A 203 -4.13 16.01 -5.21
C GLU A 203 -4.19 14.72 -6.05
N LEU A 204 -3.19 13.83 -5.90
CA LEU A 204 -3.21 12.51 -6.54
C LEU A 204 -4.36 11.64 -6.02
N MET A 205 -4.63 11.69 -4.71
CA MET A 205 -5.79 11.02 -4.13
C MET A 205 -7.12 11.59 -4.67
N ASP A 206 -7.24 12.90 -4.82
CA ASP A 206 -8.44 13.52 -5.41
C ASP A 206 -8.64 13.06 -6.87
N ILE A 207 -7.54 12.95 -7.63
CA ILE A 207 -7.56 12.42 -9.00
C ILE A 207 -8.02 10.95 -9.00
N TRP A 208 -7.40 10.11 -8.15
CA TRP A 208 -7.75 8.70 -8.00
C TRP A 208 -9.23 8.51 -7.65
N ASP A 209 -9.71 9.27 -6.67
CA ASP A 209 -11.07 9.18 -6.17
C ASP A 209 -12.09 9.53 -7.25
N ARG A 210 -11.78 10.56 -8.03
CA ARG A 210 -12.62 10.99 -9.14
C ARG A 210 -12.63 9.97 -10.27
N ILE A 211 -11.47 9.40 -10.63
CA ILE A 211 -11.39 8.33 -11.62
C ILE A 211 -12.27 7.14 -11.19
N CYS A 212 -12.15 6.69 -9.95
CA CYS A 212 -12.96 5.60 -9.42
C CYS A 212 -14.46 5.90 -9.44
N THR A 213 -14.83 7.14 -9.11
CA THR A 213 -16.21 7.62 -9.13
C THR A 213 -16.79 7.67 -10.56
N ILE A 214 -16.04 8.23 -11.51
CA ILE A 214 -16.43 8.33 -12.93
C ILE A 214 -16.64 6.94 -13.52
N LEU A 215 -15.71 6.02 -13.26
CA LEU A 215 -15.75 4.66 -13.82
C LEU A 215 -16.69 3.73 -13.06
N ARG A 216 -17.28 4.16 -11.94
CA ARG A 216 -18.13 3.33 -11.05
C ARG A 216 -17.44 2.05 -10.63
N VAL A 217 -16.22 2.21 -10.13
CA VAL A 217 -15.50 1.16 -9.38
C VAL A 217 -16.37 0.74 -8.19
N ARG A 218 -16.22 -0.49 -7.70
CA ARG A 218 -17.02 -1.02 -6.58
C ARG A 218 -16.27 -0.87 -5.27
N LYS A 219 -15.08 -1.45 -5.19
CA LYS A 219 -14.24 -1.42 -3.99
C LYS A 219 -12.78 -1.33 -4.38
N VAL A 220 -12.03 -0.52 -3.67
CA VAL A 220 -10.57 -0.41 -3.82
C VAL A 220 -9.93 -0.59 -2.47
N THR A 221 -8.96 -1.48 -2.36
CA THR A 221 -8.10 -1.53 -1.18
C THR A 221 -6.83 -0.70 -1.37
N VAL A 222 -6.20 -0.31 -0.27
CA VAL A 222 -4.84 0.23 -0.24
C VAL A 222 -4.05 -0.51 0.82
N HIS A 223 -2.81 -0.87 0.51
CA HIS A 223 -1.84 -1.33 1.50
C HIS A 223 -1.00 -0.13 1.92
N ASP A 224 -1.36 0.47 3.04
CA ASP A 224 -0.78 1.73 3.50
C ASP A 224 0.58 1.43 4.14
N MET A 225 1.67 1.83 3.49
CA MET A 225 3.02 1.82 4.05
C MET A 225 3.60 3.24 4.11
N SER A 226 2.71 4.24 4.15
CA SER A 226 3.07 5.64 4.02
C SER A 226 3.78 6.15 5.28
N ARG A 227 4.86 6.88 5.05
CA ARG A 227 5.70 7.47 6.10
C ARG A 227 5.95 8.93 5.80
N LYS A 228 6.06 9.71 6.86
CA LYS A 228 6.67 11.04 6.84
C LYS A 228 7.97 10.93 7.61
N GLU A 229 9.09 10.97 6.89
CA GLU A 229 10.41 10.59 7.40
C GLU A 229 10.40 9.18 8.06
N SER A 230 10.69 9.10 9.37
CA SER A 230 10.67 7.87 10.16
C SER A 230 9.30 7.54 10.77
N MET A 231 8.30 8.42 10.63
CA MET A 231 7.00 8.30 11.28
C MET A 231 5.97 7.64 10.35
N ASP A 232 5.37 6.54 10.77
CA ASP A 232 4.29 5.88 10.04
C ASP A 232 3.01 6.72 10.13
N LEU A 233 2.51 7.16 8.96
CA LEU A 233 1.33 8.03 8.89
C LEU A 233 0.07 7.36 9.43
N ARG A 234 -0.03 6.04 9.36
CA ARG A 234 -1.14 5.28 9.96
C ARG A 234 -1.27 5.54 11.45
N LEU A 235 -0.15 5.52 12.18
CA LEU A 235 -0.14 5.75 13.62
C LEU A 235 -0.30 7.25 13.91
N LEU A 236 0.48 8.09 13.25
CA LEU A 236 0.43 9.54 13.48
C LEU A 236 -0.96 10.13 13.17
N CYS A 237 -1.52 9.85 11.99
CA CYS A 237 -2.88 10.29 11.64
C CYS A 237 -3.95 9.53 12.42
N GLY A 238 -3.75 8.25 12.72
CA GLY A 238 -4.68 7.46 13.53
C GLY A 238 -4.90 8.08 14.90
N VAL A 239 -3.82 8.45 15.60
CA VAL A 239 -3.91 9.10 16.91
C VAL A 239 -4.40 10.54 16.81
N ALA A 240 -3.91 11.30 15.82
CA ALA A 240 -4.30 12.69 15.67
C ALA A 240 -5.79 12.82 15.27
N TYR A 241 -6.26 12.10 14.27
CA TYR A 241 -7.56 12.35 13.65
C TYR A 241 -8.58 11.21 13.87
N GLY A 242 -8.22 10.16 14.60
CA GLY A 242 -9.06 8.97 14.79
C GLY A 242 -9.21 8.10 13.54
N GLN A 243 -8.39 8.33 12.51
CA GLN A 243 -8.46 7.63 11.22
C GLN A 243 -7.11 7.68 10.49
N SER A 244 -6.88 6.74 9.57
CA SER A 244 -5.69 6.78 8.71
C SER A 244 -5.69 8.01 7.80
N TRP A 245 -4.54 8.33 7.19
CA TRP A 245 -4.44 9.42 6.21
C TRP A 245 -5.41 9.24 5.03
N PHE A 246 -5.57 8.00 4.56
CA PHE A 246 -6.54 7.64 3.52
C PHE A 246 -8.01 7.78 3.95
N GLY A 247 -8.28 7.82 5.26
CA GLY A 247 -9.60 8.05 5.85
C GLY A 247 -10.26 9.36 5.38
N LYS A 248 -9.45 10.38 5.04
CA LYS A 248 -9.92 11.64 4.45
C LYS A 248 -10.73 11.45 3.15
N TRP A 249 -10.44 10.38 2.40
CA TRP A 249 -11.16 10.01 1.18
C TRP A 249 -12.21 8.93 1.42
N GLY A 250 -12.45 8.49 2.66
CA GLY A 250 -13.44 7.48 3.01
C GLY A 250 -12.94 6.04 2.98
N TYR A 251 -11.62 5.82 2.95
CA TYR A 251 -11.04 4.50 3.19
C TYR A 251 -11.16 4.14 4.67
N ARG A 252 -11.62 2.93 4.96
CA ARG A 252 -11.80 2.40 6.32
C ARG A 252 -10.97 1.14 6.52
N PHE A 253 -10.81 0.72 7.77
CA PHE A 253 -10.15 -0.53 8.08
C PHE A 253 -10.73 -1.67 7.23
N CYS A 254 -9.87 -2.46 6.60
CA CYS A 254 -10.29 -3.62 5.80
C CYS A 254 -9.92 -4.90 6.52
N ARG A 255 -8.64 -5.05 6.84
CA ARG A 255 -8.06 -6.26 7.41
C ARG A 255 -6.72 -5.93 8.05
N GLY A 256 -6.46 -6.50 9.22
CA GLY A 256 -5.15 -6.43 9.86
C GLY A 256 -4.43 -7.78 9.79
N SER A 257 -3.10 -7.72 9.86
CA SER A 257 -2.23 -8.88 10.01
C SER A 257 -2.40 -9.49 11.40
N PHE A 258 -2.01 -10.76 11.56
CA PHE A 258 -1.95 -11.45 12.86
C PHE A 258 -3.28 -11.43 13.64
N GLY A 259 -4.40 -11.59 12.94
CA GLY A 259 -5.72 -11.70 13.58
C GLY A 259 -6.23 -10.40 14.22
N VAL A 260 -5.72 -9.25 13.78
CA VAL A 260 -6.30 -7.95 14.09
C VAL A 260 -7.64 -7.80 13.36
N THR A 261 -8.69 -7.54 14.14
CA THR A 261 -10.07 -7.33 13.68
C THR A 261 -10.41 -5.84 13.71
N GLU A 262 -11.51 -5.46 13.06
CA GLU A 262 -12.01 -4.07 13.08
C GLU A 262 -12.27 -3.60 14.52
N ASP A 263 -12.94 -4.40 15.34
CA ASP A 263 -13.16 -4.07 16.76
C ASP A 263 -11.86 -3.80 17.54
N LYS A 264 -10.81 -4.58 17.29
CA LYS A 264 -9.49 -4.37 17.94
C LYS A 264 -8.84 -3.08 17.45
N TYR A 265 -8.96 -2.79 16.16
CA TYR A 265 -8.45 -1.57 15.55
C TYR A 265 -9.15 -0.33 16.12
N ASP A 266 -10.48 -0.34 16.17
CA ASP A 266 -11.28 0.77 16.71
C ASP A 266 -10.98 1.00 18.19
N GLN A 267 -10.87 -0.08 18.98
CA GLN A 267 -10.46 0.01 20.38
C GLN A 267 -9.05 0.58 20.53
N ALA A 268 -8.10 0.19 19.67
CA ALA A 268 -6.75 0.71 19.70
C ALA A 268 -6.71 2.22 19.38
N ILE A 269 -7.49 2.68 18.40
CA ILE A 269 -7.66 4.10 18.09
C ILE A 269 -8.23 4.84 19.31
N GLU A 270 -9.29 4.31 19.94
CA GLU A 270 -9.91 4.93 21.12
C GLU A 270 -8.92 5.07 22.29
N ILE A 271 -8.15 4.01 22.58
CA ILE A 271 -7.10 4.04 23.62
C ILE A 271 -6.06 5.11 23.29
N LEU A 272 -5.53 5.13 22.08
CA LEU A 272 -4.45 6.03 21.70
C LEU A 272 -4.90 7.49 21.64
N CYS A 273 -6.12 7.76 21.16
CA CYS A 273 -6.65 9.12 21.08
C CYS A 273 -7.00 9.70 22.46
N SER A 274 -7.32 8.85 23.45
CA SER A 274 -7.81 9.28 24.77
C SER A 274 -6.73 9.49 25.84
N ILE A 275 -5.46 9.21 25.52
CA ILE A 275 -4.36 9.32 26.50
C ILE A 275 -4.24 10.78 26.99
N ASP A 276 -4.36 10.99 28.30
CA ASP A 276 -4.21 12.31 28.92
C ASP A 276 -2.74 12.76 28.88
N LEU A 277 -2.52 14.03 28.53
CA LEU A 277 -1.16 14.58 28.42
C LEU A 277 -0.43 14.59 29.78
N ASN A 278 -1.14 14.67 30.90
CA ASN A 278 -0.51 14.61 32.23
C ASN A 278 -0.11 13.17 32.58
N GLU A 279 -0.89 12.17 32.18
CA GLU A 279 -0.52 10.75 32.31
C GLU A 279 0.76 10.46 31.52
N ILE A 280 0.86 10.95 30.27
CA ILE A 280 2.09 10.84 29.46
C ILE A 280 3.30 11.45 30.17
N VAL A 281 3.14 12.67 30.70
CA VAL A 281 4.23 13.36 31.41
C VAL A 281 4.62 12.62 32.68
N GLN A 282 3.66 12.04 33.40
CA GLN A 282 3.90 11.26 34.61
C GLN A 282 4.65 9.97 34.28
N ASP A 283 4.15 9.19 33.32
CA ASP A 283 4.69 7.86 32.98
C ASP A 283 6.09 7.95 32.36
N LEU A 284 6.40 9.04 31.66
CA LEU A 284 7.69 9.27 31.03
C LEU A 284 8.62 10.20 31.83
N SER A 285 8.24 10.58 33.06
CA SER A 285 8.98 11.54 33.88
C SER A 285 10.41 11.12 34.22
N ASP A 286 10.63 9.83 34.44
CA ASP A 286 11.94 9.24 34.77
C ASP A 286 12.81 8.95 33.54
N GLY A 287 12.28 9.15 32.32
CA GLY A 287 12.98 8.90 31.06
C GLY A 287 13.94 10.01 30.64
N CYS A 288 14.91 9.69 29.77
CA CYS A 288 15.88 10.65 29.25
C CYS A 288 15.23 11.81 28.45
N HIS A 289 14.02 11.62 27.93
CA HIS A 289 13.25 12.63 27.20
C HIS A 289 12.05 13.20 27.99
N GLY A 290 11.83 12.79 29.25
CA GLY A 290 10.66 13.21 30.04
C GLY A 290 10.54 14.73 30.19
N LYS A 291 11.66 15.41 30.47
CA LYS A 291 11.71 16.88 30.54
C LYS A 291 11.40 17.55 29.20
N ALA A 292 11.83 16.95 28.08
CA ALA A 292 11.56 17.49 26.75
C ALA A 292 10.06 17.38 26.42
N ILE A 293 9.44 16.22 26.69
CA ILE A 293 8.00 16.01 26.49
C ILE A 293 7.19 16.96 27.37
N GLN A 294 7.57 17.13 28.63
CA GLN A 294 6.93 18.10 29.53
C GLN A 294 7.02 19.54 29.00
N SER A 295 8.19 19.93 28.47
CA SER A 295 8.37 21.24 27.84
C SER A 295 7.48 21.41 26.62
N ILE A 296 7.43 20.41 25.72
CA ILE A 296 6.56 20.42 24.54
C ILE A 296 5.11 20.60 24.96
N VAL A 297 4.59 19.74 25.85
CA VAL A 297 3.20 19.79 26.32
C VAL A 297 2.86 21.16 26.90
N LYS A 298 3.77 21.74 27.70
CA LYS A 298 3.59 23.09 28.28
C LYS A 298 3.55 24.17 27.19
N SER A 299 4.53 24.19 26.29
CA SER A 299 4.63 25.21 25.25
C SER A 299 3.42 25.24 24.32
N TYR A 300 2.92 24.06 23.90
CA TYR A 300 1.72 23.99 23.05
C TYR A 300 0.42 24.27 23.80
N ARG A 301 0.32 23.94 25.10
CA ARG A 301 -0.83 24.37 25.94
C ARG A 301 -0.88 25.88 26.11
N GLU A 302 0.27 26.55 26.19
CA GLU A 302 0.36 28.02 26.28
C GLU A 302 0.12 28.69 24.93
N ALA A 303 0.51 28.04 23.83
CA ALA A 303 0.31 28.56 22.47
C ALA A 303 -1.11 28.34 21.90
N SER A 304 -1.89 27.44 22.50
CA SER A 304 -3.23 27.07 22.04
C SER A 304 -4.32 27.90 22.72
N ASP A 305 -5.26 28.43 21.93
CA ASP A 305 -6.47 29.08 22.44
C ASP A 305 -7.48 28.05 22.99
N SER A 306 -7.37 26.78 22.58
CA SER A 306 -8.20 25.67 23.06
C SER A 306 -7.47 24.85 24.12
N ARG A 307 -8.26 24.25 25.02
CA ARG A 307 -7.72 23.38 26.08
C ARG A 307 -7.24 22.05 25.48
N LEU A 308 -5.93 21.85 25.44
CA LEU A 308 -5.32 20.57 25.04
C LEU A 308 -5.29 19.61 26.24
N VAL A 309 -6.11 18.56 26.19
CA VAL A 309 -6.23 17.55 27.27
C VAL A 309 -5.50 16.28 26.89
N THR A 310 -5.73 15.78 25.67
CA THR A 310 -5.24 14.49 25.19
C THR A 310 -4.08 14.63 24.20
N ILE A 311 -3.37 13.53 23.94
CA ILE A 311 -2.37 13.46 22.86
C ILE A 311 -2.98 13.73 21.48
N SER A 312 -4.23 13.32 21.26
CA SER A 312 -4.98 13.64 20.04
C SER A 312 -5.12 15.15 19.86
N ASP A 313 -5.58 15.87 20.90
CA ASP A 313 -5.73 17.33 20.84
C ASP A 313 -4.41 18.03 20.50
N LEU A 314 -3.32 17.59 21.13
CA LEU A 314 -1.98 18.13 20.89
C LEU A 314 -1.53 17.89 19.46
N LEU A 315 -1.61 16.66 18.96
CA LEU A 315 -1.18 16.32 17.61
C LEU A 315 -2.02 17.00 16.52
N GLN A 316 -3.34 17.11 16.71
CA GLN A 316 -4.20 17.90 15.79
C GLN A 316 -3.73 19.36 15.74
N PHE A 317 -3.54 19.99 16.90
CA PHE A 317 -3.08 21.38 16.97
C PHE A 317 -1.74 21.56 16.26
N MET A 318 -0.78 20.65 16.49
CA MET A 318 0.54 20.70 15.87
C MET A 318 0.47 20.51 14.34
N LEU A 319 -0.29 19.53 13.85
CA LEU A 319 -0.38 19.21 12.43
C LEU A 319 -1.17 20.25 11.63
N ASP A 320 -2.17 20.88 12.23
CA ASP A 320 -3.02 21.89 11.58
C ASP A 320 -2.44 23.31 11.69
N SER A 321 -1.51 23.53 12.63
CA SER A 321 -0.80 24.80 12.78
C SER A 321 0.10 25.06 11.58
N LYS A 322 -0.29 26.02 10.72
CA LYS A 322 0.63 26.53 9.70
C LYS A 322 1.84 27.18 10.40
N PRO A 323 3.09 26.88 9.99
CA PRO A 323 4.25 27.55 10.55
C PRO A 323 4.10 29.06 10.32
N LYS A 324 4.00 29.84 11.40
CA LYS A 324 4.00 31.30 11.32
C LYS A 324 5.37 31.71 10.78
N ARG A 325 5.47 31.96 9.47
CA ARG A 325 6.65 32.61 8.89
C ARG A 325 6.83 33.96 9.59
N SER A 326 7.78 34.06 10.50
CA SER A 326 8.17 35.33 11.08
C SER A 326 8.65 36.25 9.95
N ARG A 327 7.92 37.35 9.72
CA ARG A 327 8.38 38.44 8.86
C ARG A 327 9.44 39.19 9.62
N CYS A 328 10.69 38.74 9.54
CA CYS A 328 11.79 39.58 10.00
C CYS A 328 11.89 40.80 9.06
N SER A 329 11.47 41.96 9.55
CA SER A 329 11.67 43.23 8.87
C SER A 329 13.17 43.45 8.71
N LYS A 330 13.66 43.41 7.47
CA LYS A 330 15.01 43.89 7.15
C LYS A 330 15.06 45.40 7.43
N GLN A 331 15.55 45.79 8.60
CA GLN A 331 16.14 47.11 8.75
C GLN A 331 17.56 47.05 8.18
N LYS A 332 17.77 47.85 7.14
CA LYS A 332 19.08 48.19 6.59
C LYS A 332 19.86 48.98 7.63
N THR A 333 21.10 48.59 7.86
CA THR A 333 22.19 49.53 8.15
C THR A 333 23.44 49.09 7.38
N ASP A 334 23.85 49.94 6.44
CA ASP A 334 25.23 50.05 5.92
C ASP A 334 26.20 50.30 7.11
N SER A 335 27.51 50.02 7.13
CA SER A 335 28.53 50.03 6.07
C SER A 335 29.86 49.43 6.58
N LEU A 336 30.63 48.85 5.63
CA LEU A 336 32.09 48.88 5.40
C LEU A 336 33.14 48.63 6.51
N GLY A 337 34.06 47.69 6.26
CA GLY A 337 35.39 47.66 6.88
C GLY A 337 36.18 46.36 6.66
N SER A 338 37.00 46.30 5.60
CA SER A 338 37.98 45.25 5.31
C SER A 338 39.24 45.41 6.18
N THR A 339 39.83 44.32 6.70
CA THR A 339 41.27 44.00 6.51
C THR A 339 41.65 42.62 7.08
N LYS A 340 42.72 42.08 6.50
CA LYS A 340 43.40 40.80 6.71
C LYS A 340 44.05 40.70 8.09
N ASP A 341 44.30 39.48 8.59
CA ASP A 341 45.67 38.96 8.72
C ASP A 341 45.72 37.51 9.23
N ASN A 342 46.79 36.83 8.82
CA ASN A 342 47.19 35.48 9.21
C ASN A 342 47.67 35.45 10.66
N ASP A 343 47.62 34.29 11.31
CA ASP A 343 48.76 33.79 12.08
C ASP A 343 48.65 32.29 12.39
N GLU A 344 49.72 31.58 12.06
CA GLU A 344 50.03 30.22 12.50
C GLU A 344 50.40 30.22 14.00
N LYS A 345 50.03 29.16 14.74
CA LYS A 345 50.92 28.66 15.80
C LYS A 345 50.69 27.20 16.17
N SER A 346 51.83 26.61 16.46
CA SER A 346 52.22 25.21 16.64
C SER A 346 51.82 24.55 17.97
N PHE A 347 51.76 23.21 17.91
CA PHE A 347 52.15 22.19 18.90
C PHE A 347 52.02 22.49 20.40
N ALA A 348 51.22 21.66 21.09
CA ALA A 348 51.62 21.01 22.33
C ALA A 348 50.86 19.68 22.51
N GLU A 349 51.61 18.61 22.76
CA GLU A 349 51.11 17.36 23.34
C GLU A 349 50.65 17.64 24.77
N GLU A 350 49.43 17.20 25.12
CA GLU A 350 49.01 17.11 26.52
C GLU A 350 48.41 15.72 26.76
N ASP A 351 49.11 14.99 27.64
CA ASP A 351 48.73 13.72 28.23
C ASP A 351 47.36 13.80 28.91
N TYR A 352 46.54 12.75 28.76
CA TYR A 352 45.40 12.53 29.64
C TYR A 352 45.37 11.11 30.18
N GLU A 353 45.25 11.06 31.51
CA GLU A 353 45.19 9.89 32.37
C GLU A 353 43.97 8.98 32.08
N LEU A 354 44.18 7.70 32.38
CA LEU A 354 43.20 6.63 32.38
C LEU A 354 42.10 6.89 33.42
N VAL A 355 40.84 6.97 32.98
CA VAL A 355 39.67 6.80 33.86
C VAL A 355 39.11 5.39 33.68
N GLU A 356 38.98 4.68 34.80
CA GLU A 356 38.61 3.28 34.93
C GLU A 356 37.22 2.91 34.38
N VAL A 357 37.19 1.74 33.77
CA VAL A 357 36.04 1.11 33.10
C VAL A 357 35.08 0.53 34.15
N SER A 358 33.94 1.19 34.38
CA SER A 358 32.82 0.62 35.18
C SER A 358 31.49 0.50 34.41
N GLY A 359 31.48 0.78 33.09
CA GLY A 359 30.25 0.82 32.27
C GLY A 359 29.92 -0.43 31.44
N LEU A 360 30.71 -1.51 31.51
CA LEU A 360 30.51 -2.71 30.67
C LEU A 360 29.61 -3.79 31.32
N LEU A 361 29.20 -3.60 32.57
CA LEU A 361 28.42 -4.59 33.34
C LEU A 361 26.91 -4.51 33.10
N THR A 362 26.40 -3.45 32.48
CA THR A 362 24.96 -3.19 32.33
C THR A 362 24.38 -3.62 30.99
N SER A 363 25.19 -3.99 29.99
CA SER A 363 24.74 -4.35 28.64
C SER A 363 24.50 -5.85 28.41
N PHE A 364 24.84 -6.71 29.38
CA PHE A 364 24.54 -8.15 29.34
C PHE A 364 23.54 -8.50 30.43
N PRO A 365 22.44 -9.23 30.14
CA PRO A 365 21.45 -9.58 31.14
C PRO A 365 22.05 -10.45 32.25
N ASP A 366 21.75 -10.10 33.50
CA ASP A 366 22.34 -10.73 34.69
C ASP A 366 21.60 -12.01 35.09
N THR A 367 21.57 -13.00 34.19
CA THR A 367 21.03 -14.33 34.46
C THR A 367 22.15 -15.26 34.96
N GLU A 368 21.95 -15.91 36.11
CA GLU A 368 22.91 -16.84 36.73
C GLU A 368 23.42 -17.95 35.78
N SER A 369 22.61 -18.35 34.79
CA SER A 369 23.01 -19.33 33.76
C SER A 369 24.05 -18.81 32.75
N SER A 370 24.10 -17.50 32.52
CA SER A 370 24.98 -16.85 31.53
C SER A 370 26.41 -16.72 32.05
N ARG A 371 26.58 -16.41 33.34
CA ARG A 371 27.89 -16.32 34.03
C ARG A 371 28.59 -17.68 34.13
N GLN A 372 27.87 -18.80 34.00
CA GLN A 372 28.44 -20.15 34.01
C GLN A 372 29.06 -20.59 32.68
N ARG A 373 28.60 -20.06 31.54
CA ARG A 373 29.04 -20.54 30.21
C ARG A 373 30.23 -19.77 29.63
N TRP A 374 30.32 -18.45 29.85
CA TRP A 374 31.46 -17.63 29.40
C TRP A 374 31.87 -16.57 30.43
N PRO A 375 33.17 -16.42 30.75
CA PRO A 375 33.65 -15.36 31.65
C PRO A 375 33.43 -13.95 31.08
N VAL A 376 33.11 -12.97 31.94
CA VAL A 376 32.91 -11.54 31.58
C VAL A 376 34.05 -11.00 30.73
N ARG A 377 35.30 -11.33 31.08
CA ARG A 377 36.49 -10.93 30.29
C ARG A 377 36.46 -11.38 28.83
N ARG A 378 35.84 -12.54 28.52
CA ARG A 378 35.68 -13.01 27.13
C ARG A 378 34.58 -12.26 26.40
N LEU A 379 33.50 -11.86 27.09
CA LEU A 379 32.44 -11.02 26.51
C LEU A 379 32.96 -9.62 26.20
N GLU A 380 33.74 -9.03 27.11
CA GLU A 380 34.41 -7.73 26.89
C GLU A 380 35.39 -7.78 25.71
N HIS A 381 36.20 -8.85 25.63
CA HIS A 381 37.08 -9.06 24.48
C HIS A 381 36.27 -9.20 23.18
N THR A 382 35.16 -9.91 23.20
CA THR A 382 34.27 -10.08 22.03
C THR A 382 33.68 -8.75 21.59
N ALA A 383 33.21 -7.92 22.53
CA ALA A 383 32.72 -6.57 22.25
C ALA A 383 33.80 -5.66 21.64
N LYS A 384 35.05 -5.75 22.13
CA LYS A 384 36.21 -5.04 21.55
C LYS A 384 36.49 -5.47 20.10
N VAL A 385 36.45 -6.77 19.83
CA VAL A 385 36.64 -7.31 18.47
C VAL A 385 35.50 -6.88 17.53
N ILE A 386 34.26 -6.87 18.01
CA ILE A 386 33.10 -6.36 17.26
C ILE A 386 33.31 -4.88 16.91
N ALA A 387 33.68 -4.04 17.89
CA ALA A 387 33.97 -2.62 17.65
C ALA A 387 35.09 -2.43 16.61
N SER A 388 36.21 -3.16 16.74
CA SER A 388 37.31 -3.03 15.76
C SER A 388 36.91 -3.47 14.35
N THR A 389 36.02 -4.47 14.23
CA THR A 389 35.55 -4.99 12.94
C THR A 389 34.65 -3.97 12.26
N LEU A 390 33.71 -3.37 13.00
CA LEU A 390 32.85 -2.29 12.51
C LEU A 390 33.66 -1.07 12.08
N LYS A 391 34.71 -0.71 12.85
CA LYS A 391 35.57 0.44 12.53
C LYS A 391 36.38 0.22 11.26
N LYS A 392 36.87 -1.01 11.05
CA LYS A 392 37.55 -1.39 9.82
C LYS A 392 36.62 -1.29 8.62
N HIS A 393 35.38 -1.79 8.75
CA HIS A 393 34.37 -1.69 7.71
C HIS A 393 34.02 -0.23 7.38
N GLU A 394 33.87 0.64 8.38
CA GLU A 394 33.62 2.07 8.18
C GLU A 394 34.75 2.78 7.41
N LEU A 395 36.01 2.42 7.70
CA LEU A 395 37.18 2.98 7.01
C LEU A 395 37.31 2.50 5.56
N GLU A 396 36.89 1.26 5.27
CA GLU A 396 36.92 0.67 3.94
C GLU A 396 35.82 1.21 3.01
N PHE A 397 34.68 1.67 3.55
CA PHE A 397 33.49 2.09 2.80
C PHE A 397 33.10 3.58 2.97
N ARG A 398 34.07 4.50 3.04
CA ARG A 398 33.80 5.96 3.16
C ARG A 398 32.87 6.45 2.05
N GLY A 399 31.58 6.63 2.39
CA GLY A 399 30.59 7.32 1.55
C GLY A 399 29.32 6.53 1.17
N GLY A 400 29.08 5.32 1.69
CA GLY A 400 27.83 4.61 1.30
C GLY A 400 27.26 3.57 2.27
N ARG A 401 28.07 2.82 3.03
CA ARG A 401 27.56 1.75 3.90
C ARG A 401 28.31 1.72 5.25
N THR A 402 27.70 2.34 6.26
CA THR A 402 28.28 2.45 7.61
C THR A 402 27.83 1.33 8.56
N SER A 403 26.92 0.46 8.11
CA SER A 403 26.38 -0.66 8.90
C SER A 403 26.73 -2.01 8.30
N MET A 404 26.87 -3.02 9.17
CA MET A 404 27.04 -4.43 8.80
C MET A 404 25.81 -5.22 9.23
N SER A 405 25.31 -6.14 8.40
CA SER A 405 24.26 -7.08 8.81
C SER A 405 24.77 -8.03 9.90
N ARG A 406 23.84 -8.64 10.66
CA ARG A 406 24.18 -9.68 11.66
C ARG A 406 25.08 -10.77 11.08
N GLN A 407 24.78 -11.27 9.88
CA GLN A 407 25.51 -12.36 9.26
C GLN A 407 26.92 -11.92 8.79
N GLU A 408 27.04 -10.76 8.15
CA GLU A 408 28.34 -10.20 7.75
C GLU A 408 29.24 -9.92 8.95
N LEU A 409 28.69 -9.34 10.02
CA LEU A 409 29.45 -9.06 11.24
C LEU A 409 29.86 -10.36 11.95
N ARG A 410 28.96 -11.34 12.01
CA ARG A 410 29.26 -12.68 12.55
C ARG A 410 30.39 -13.36 11.80
N ASP A 411 30.36 -13.35 10.47
CA ASP A 411 31.39 -13.98 9.63
C ASP A 411 32.73 -13.25 9.70
N ALA A 412 32.72 -11.92 9.79
CA ALA A 412 33.93 -11.14 9.98
C ALA A 412 34.56 -11.35 11.38
N VAL A 413 33.74 -11.43 12.44
CA VAL A 413 34.21 -11.66 13.82
C VAL A 413 34.71 -13.09 14.04
N ARG A 414 34.15 -14.08 13.31
CA ARG A 414 34.61 -15.48 13.32
C ARG A 414 36.08 -15.65 12.97
N LEU A 415 36.67 -14.71 12.22
CA LEU A 415 38.10 -14.72 11.89
C LEU A 415 39.00 -14.49 13.11
N TYR A 416 38.46 -13.89 14.17
CA TYR A 416 39.20 -13.53 15.39
C TYR A 416 38.73 -14.34 16.61
N ILE A 417 37.50 -14.86 16.59
CA ILE A 417 36.90 -15.63 17.69
C ILE A 417 36.32 -16.93 17.13
N GLY A 418 36.89 -18.07 17.54
CA GLY A 418 36.46 -19.39 17.06
C GLY A 418 35.16 -19.94 17.68
N ASP A 419 34.69 -19.38 18.80
CA ASP A 419 33.46 -19.83 19.47
C ASP A 419 32.23 -19.12 18.87
N THR A 420 31.51 -19.83 17.99
CA THR A 420 30.34 -19.30 17.29
C THR A 420 29.16 -19.02 18.23
N GLY A 421 29.05 -19.76 19.34
CA GLY A 421 28.01 -19.56 20.35
C GLY A 421 28.25 -18.29 21.18
N LEU A 422 29.51 -18.00 21.50
CA LEU A 422 29.90 -16.73 22.14
C LEU A 422 29.60 -15.52 21.25
N ILE A 423 29.87 -15.63 19.94
CA ILE A 423 29.57 -14.56 18.98
C ILE A 423 28.06 -14.33 18.87
N ASP A 424 27.25 -15.39 18.75
CA ASP A 424 25.80 -15.25 18.67
C ASP A 424 25.20 -14.60 19.91
N PHE A 425 25.69 -15.03 21.07
CA PHE A 425 25.28 -14.48 22.36
C PHE A 425 25.66 -13.00 22.46
N ALA A 426 26.90 -12.64 22.10
CA ALA A 426 27.33 -11.24 22.08
C ALA A 426 26.48 -10.41 21.10
N LEU A 427 26.29 -10.83 19.86
CA LEU A 427 25.48 -10.11 18.87
C LEU A 427 23.98 -10.04 19.23
N LYS A 428 23.48 -10.99 20.02
CA LYS A 428 22.10 -10.99 20.53
C LYS A 428 21.88 -9.92 21.61
N HIS A 429 22.92 -9.54 22.36
CA HIS A 429 22.80 -8.63 23.50
C HIS A 429 23.54 -7.31 23.35
N ILE A 430 24.40 -7.18 22.33
CA ILE A 430 25.15 -5.95 22.09
C ILE A 430 24.22 -4.89 21.47
N ASP A 431 23.75 -3.98 22.31
CA ASP A 431 23.09 -2.75 21.92
C ASP A 431 23.46 -1.62 22.89
N ASN A 432 23.62 -0.41 22.37
CA ASN A 432 24.13 0.77 23.09
C ASN A 432 25.37 0.49 23.97
N THR A 433 26.22 -0.46 23.56
CA THR A 433 27.38 -0.89 24.35
C THR A 433 28.56 0.04 24.06
N ILE A 434 29.11 0.65 25.10
CA ILE A 434 30.24 1.58 25.01
C ILE A 434 31.55 0.80 25.02
N VAL A 435 32.35 0.95 23.97
CA VAL A 435 33.69 0.35 23.87
C VAL A 435 34.68 1.48 23.58
N GLY A 436 35.35 1.96 24.64
CA GLY A 436 36.20 3.16 24.53
C GLY A 436 35.36 4.42 24.35
N ASN A 437 35.65 5.22 23.32
CA ASN A 437 34.89 6.44 22.98
C ASN A 437 33.83 6.22 21.87
N GLN A 438 33.50 4.96 21.58
CA GLN A 438 32.58 4.59 20.51
C GLN A 438 31.44 3.73 21.07
N VAL A 439 30.24 3.93 20.54
CA VAL A 439 29.01 3.22 20.93
C VAL A 439 28.63 2.28 19.81
N ILE A 440 28.46 1.00 20.13
CA ILE A 440 27.90 0.01 19.19
C ILE A 440 26.38 0.09 19.29
N ARG A 441 25.71 0.37 18.16
CA ARG A 441 24.25 0.35 18.07
C ARG A 441 23.76 -0.79 17.21
N ARG A 442 22.67 -1.40 17.64
CA ARG A 442 21.92 -2.41 16.90
C ARG A 442 20.60 -1.80 16.44
N ARG A 443 20.33 -1.80 15.15
CA ARG A 443 19.07 -1.30 14.56
C ARG A 443 18.50 -2.32 13.59
N ALA A 444 17.18 -2.43 13.53
CA ALA A 444 16.53 -3.18 12.46
C ALA A 444 16.48 -2.31 11.20
N ASN A 445 16.94 -2.82 10.06
CA ASN A 445 16.78 -2.14 8.79
C ASN A 445 15.28 -2.16 8.39
N PRO A 446 14.62 -1.01 8.15
CA PRO A 446 13.20 -0.97 7.86
C PRO A 446 12.79 -1.63 6.53
N ARG A 447 13.73 -1.75 5.57
CA ARG A 447 13.49 -2.31 4.23
C ARG A 447 13.68 -3.83 4.19
N THR A 448 14.71 -4.33 4.86
CA THR A 448 15.07 -5.76 4.86
C THR A 448 14.60 -6.49 6.12
N ARG A 449 14.18 -5.75 7.15
CA ARG A 449 13.88 -6.25 8.51
C ARG A 449 15.04 -7.01 9.17
N THR A 450 16.25 -6.92 8.61
CA THR A 450 17.47 -7.55 9.15
C THR A 450 18.13 -6.64 10.17
N LEU A 451 18.72 -7.23 11.22
CA LEU A 451 19.54 -6.49 12.18
C LEU A 451 20.84 -5.99 11.54
N GLU A 452 21.09 -4.69 11.71
CA GLU A 452 22.29 -3.99 11.30
C GLU A 452 23.02 -3.41 12.52
N PHE A 453 24.35 -3.48 12.48
CA PHE A 453 25.25 -3.03 13.52
C PHE A 453 26.13 -1.90 12.98
N MET A 454 26.28 -0.84 13.76
CA MET A 454 27.07 0.33 13.37
C MET A 454 27.78 0.94 14.60
N LEU A 455 28.87 1.66 14.34
CA LEU A 455 29.54 2.49 15.33
C LEU A 455 29.00 3.92 15.28
N GLN A 456 28.89 4.52 16.45
CA GLN A 456 28.62 5.94 16.62
C GLN A 456 29.67 6.53 17.55
N ASP A 457 30.23 7.68 17.22
CA ASP A 457 31.12 8.39 18.12
C ASP A 457 30.35 8.81 19.39
N GLY A 458 30.95 8.58 20.56
CA GLY A 458 30.37 8.98 21.84
C GLY A 458 30.18 10.51 21.94
N PRO A 459 29.35 10.99 22.88
CA PRO A 459 29.18 12.42 23.08
C PRO A 459 30.53 13.06 23.41
N ARG A 460 31.06 13.87 22.49
CA ARG A 460 32.08 14.86 22.85
C ARG A 460 31.43 15.74 23.92
N ALA A 461 32.08 15.87 25.07
CA ALA A 461 31.70 16.87 26.06
C ALA A 461 31.66 18.23 25.38
N ILE A 462 30.46 18.67 25.01
CA ILE A 462 30.18 20.07 24.77
C ILE A 462 30.43 20.71 26.11
N ARG A 463 31.48 21.55 26.21
CA ARG A 463 31.64 22.46 27.34
C ARG A 463 30.29 23.15 27.50
N GLU A 464 29.68 22.98 28.65
CA GLU A 464 28.51 23.76 29.04
C GLU A 464 28.88 25.24 28.92
N GLU A 465 28.56 25.85 27.79
CA GLU A 465 28.27 27.27 27.79
C GLU A 465 27.01 27.40 28.63
N LYS A 466 27.19 27.97 29.82
CA LYS A 466 26.11 28.61 30.56
C LYS A 466 25.35 29.50 29.57
N LEU A 467 24.22 29.01 29.07
CA LEU A 467 23.17 29.86 28.56
C LEU A 467 22.63 30.62 29.75
N GLU A 468 23.20 31.81 29.96
CA GLU A 468 22.45 32.87 30.62
C GLU A 468 21.14 33.02 29.86
N VAL A 469 20.04 32.94 30.61
CA VAL A 469 18.69 33.05 30.10
C VAL A 469 18.50 34.47 29.60
N GLU A 470 18.84 34.71 28.34
CA GLU A 470 18.27 35.80 27.56
C GLU A 470 16.88 35.35 27.10
N ASP A 471 15.88 36.09 27.54
CA ASP A 471 14.47 35.97 27.18
C ASP A 471 14.31 36.25 25.68
N CYS A 472 14.54 35.21 24.88
CA CYS A 472 14.30 35.18 23.44
C CYS A 472 13.21 34.15 23.15
N SER A 473 12.14 34.63 22.51
CA SER A 473 11.01 33.86 22.00
C SER A 473 11.44 32.51 21.41
N GLN A 474 11.09 31.41 22.08
CA GLN A 474 11.27 30.06 21.56
C GLN A 474 10.35 29.88 20.34
N ASP A 475 10.90 29.96 19.15
CA ASP A 475 10.18 29.56 17.95
C ASP A 475 9.85 28.05 18.07
N LEU A 476 8.56 27.71 18.02
CA LEU A 476 8.06 26.34 18.10
C LEU A 476 8.52 25.56 16.85
N ASP A 477 9.35 24.54 17.03
CA ASP A 477 9.73 23.60 15.96
C ASP A 477 8.78 22.40 15.95
N VAL A 478 7.62 22.62 15.34
CA VAL A 478 6.54 21.64 15.21
C VAL A 478 7.03 20.30 14.69
N HIS A 479 7.94 20.29 13.72
CA HIS A 479 8.40 19.05 13.11
C HIS A 479 9.24 18.22 14.09
N ARG A 480 10.23 18.86 14.73
CA ARG A 480 11.07 18.22 15.75
C ARG A 480 10.25 17.75 16.95
N ASP A 481 9.27 18.55 17.37
CA ASP A 481 8.43 18.23 18.52
C ASP A 481 7.50 17.04 18.22
N ILE A 482 6.89 16.98 17.02
CA ILE A 482 6.08 15.83 16.60
C ILE A 482 6.94 14.56 16.56
N LEU A 483 8.16 14.65 16.00
CA LEU A 483 9.07 13.50 15.95
C LEU A 483 9.43 13.01 17.36
N CYS A 484 9.71 13.93 18.30
CA CYS A 484 9.97 13.60 19.69
C CYS A 484 8.79 12.85 20.35
N LEU A 485 7.57 13.35 20.15
CA LEU A 485 6.35 12.71 20.64
C LEU A 485 6.12 11.35 19.98
N TYR A 486 6.34 11.22 18.68
CA TYR A 486 6.20 9.95 17.97
C TYR A 486 7.17 8.90 18.52
N GLU A 487 8.45 9.23 18.62
CA GLU A 487 9.49 8.28 19.04
C GLU A 487 9.33 7.84 20.50
N ASN A 488 8.86 8.71 21.40
CA ASN A 488 8.81 8.41 22.84
C ASN A 488 7.41 8.08 23.37
N VAL A 489 6.34 8.56 22.73
CA VAL A 489 4.96 8.35 23.19
C VAL A 489 4.22 7.33 22.32
N LEU A 490 4.35 7.41 20.99
CA LEU A 490 3.59 6.52 20.11
C LEU A 490 4.34 5.21 19.83
N TYR A 491 5.65 5.30 19.61
CA TYR A 491 6.51 4.15 19.30
C TYR A 491 7.25 3.61 20.54
N GLY A 492 7.78 4.51 21.38
CA GLY A 492 8.67 4.15 22.49
C GLY A 492 8.01 4.09 23.87
N TYR A 493 6.68 3.94 23.94
CA TYR A 493 5.99 3.80 25.21
C TYR A 493 6.44 2.50 25.92
N PRO A 494 6.48 2.44 27.28
CA PRO A 494 6.91 1.26 28.02
C PRO A 494 6.34 -0.08 27.50
N GLU A 495 7.18 -1.10 27.42
CA GLU A 495 6.78 -2.43 26.95
C GLU A 495 5.62 -3.00 27.80
N HIS A 496 4.71 -3.73 27.15
CA HIS A 496 3.50 -4.31 27.75
C HIS A 496 2.46 -3.30 28.27
N HIS A 497 2.68 -2.00 28.13
CA HIS A 497 1.65 -1.00 28.43
C HIS A 497 0.50 -1.07 27.40
N PRO A 498 -0.76 -0.79 27.79
CA PRO A 498 -1.89 -0.75 26.84
C PRO A 498 -1.66 0.14 25.62
N VAL A 499 -0.93 1.25 25.77
CA VAL A 499 -0.54 2.16 24.67
C VAL A 499 0.33 1.44 23.65
N SER A 500 1.37 0.73 24.08
CA SER A 500 2.28 -0.02 23.20
C SER A 500 1.56 -1.15 22.48
N LEU A 501 0.63 -1.84 23.17
CA LEU A 501 -0.20 -2.88 22.57
C LEU A 501 -1.17 -2.30 21.53
N ALA A 502 -1.80 -1.16 21.83
CA ALA A 502 -2.66 -0.45 20.89
C ALA A 502 -1.87 0.06 19.67
N ALA A 503 -0.68 0.61 19.86
CA ALA A 503 0.20 1.02 18.77
C ALA A 503 0.57 -0.15 17.86
N GLN A 504 0.89 -1.32 18.43
CA GLN A 504 1.14 -2.55 17.66
C GLN A 504 -0.06 -2.95 16.80
N ILE A 505 -1.29 -2.86 17.33
CA ILE A 505 -2.50 -3.13 16.55
C ILE A 505 -2.60 -2.20 15.33
N ILE A 506 -2.30 -0.91 15.49
CA ILE A 506 -2.27 0.05 14.37
C ILE A 506 -1.17 -0.30 13.35
N PHE A 507 0.01 -0.74 13.80
CA PHE A 507 1.09 -1.15 12.90
C PHE A 507 0.74 -2.39 12.06
N GLU A 508 -0.02 -3.32 12.63
CA GLU A 508 -0.52 -4.50 11.92
C GLU A 508 -1.79 -4.23 11.08
N SER A 509 -2.38 -3.04 11.19
CA SER A 509 -3.55 -2.62 10.42
C SER A 509 -3.15 -1.96 9.11
N LYS A 510 -2.63 -2.77 8.17
CA LYS A 510 -2.00 -2.28 6.94
C LYS A 510 -2.97 -2.08 5.78
N HIS A 511 -4.13 -2.75 5.80
CA HIS A 511 -5.06 -2.74 4.68
C HIS A 511 -6.31 -1.93 4.98
N PHE A 512 -6.58 -0.96 4.11
CA PHE A 512 -7.79 -0.15 4.14
C PHE A 512 -8.60 -0.35 2.86
N VAL A 513 -9.90 -0.13 2.90
CA VAL A 513 -10.81 -0.29 1.76
C VAL A 513 -11.78 0.87 1.68
N LYS A 514 -12.03 1.33 0.46
CA LYS A 514 -13.14 2.22 0.15
C LYS A 514 -14.16 1.48 -0.73
N GLU A 515 -15.43 1.67 -0.42
CA GLU A 515 -16.55 1.21 -1.23
C GLU A 515 -17.20 2.41 -1.92
N TRP A 516 -17.42 2.28 -3.23
CA TRP A 516 -18.23 3.18 -4.02
C TRP A 516 -19.58 2.49 -4.22
N PRO A 517 -20.59 2.85 -3.42
CA PRO A 517 -21.91 2.31 -3.63
C PRO A 517 -22.38 2.74 -5.02
N LEU A 518 -23.04 1.83 -5.73
CA LEU A 518 -23.91 2.23 -6.82
C LEU A 518 -25.07 2.99 -6.19
N SER A 519 -24.89 4.28 -5.96
CA SER A 519 -25.98 5.13 -5.53
C SER A 519 -27.07 5.10 -6.60
N ASP A 520 -28.31 5.15 -6.12
CA ASP A 520 -29.52 5.32 -6.91
C ASP A 520 -29.54 6.69 -7.58
N PHE A 521 -28.58 6.98 -8.45
CA PHE A 521 -28.79 7.95 -9.51
C PHE A 521 -29.81 7.31 -10.43
N TRP A 522 -31.07 7.39 -10.03
CA TRP A 522 -32.22 7.27 -10.90
C TRP A 522 -31.85 8.07 -12.14
N ASP A 523 -31.68 7.37 -13.26
CA ASP A 523 -31.72 8.04 -14.54
C ASP A 523 -33.03 8.83 -14.51
N ASP A 524 -33.01 10.15 -14.70
CA ASP A 524 -34.24 10.98 -14.71
C ASP A 524 -35.26 10.45 -15.74
N ASN A 525 -34.82 9.57 -16.66
CA ASN A 525 -35.66 8.81 -17.58
C ASN A 525 -36.44 7.63 -16.97
N ASP A 526 -36.22 7.29 -15.70
CA ASP A 526 -36.97 6.32 -14.88
C ASP A 526 -37.13 4.90 -15.46
N LYS A 527 -36.37 4.56 -16.52
CA LYS A 527 -36.54 3.36 -17.35
C LYS A 527 -35.49 2.28 -17.14
N LEU A 528 -34.25 2.65 -16.80
CA LEU A 528 -33.15 1.71 -16.58
C LEU A 528 -32.84 1.57 -15.09
N MET A 529 -32.43 0.38 -14.68
CA MET A 529 -32.02 0.08 -13.32
C MET A 529 -30.76 -0.80 -13.28
N ASN A 530 -29.95 -0.61 -12.24
CA ASN A 530 -28.80 -1.47 -11.94
C ASN A 530 -29.25 -2.60 -11.01
N VAL A 531 -28.83 -3.82 -11.32
CA VAL A 531 -29.17 -5.00 -10.53
C VAL A 531 -27.93 -5.85 -10.30
N LEU A 532 -27.93 -6.57 -9.18
CA LEU A 532 -26.85 -7.46 -8.79
C LEU A 532 -27.24 -8.91 -9.09
N CYS A 533 -26.46 -9.60 -9.90
CA CYS A 533 -26.66 -11.00 -10.25
C CYS A 533 -25.65 -11.89 -9.53
N ARG A 534 -26.09 -12.69 -8.56
CA ARG A 534 -25.24 -13.66 -7.86
C ARG A 534 -25.42 -15.04 -8.48
N ALA A 535 -24.35 -15.61 -9.02
CA ALA A 535 -24.34 -16.99 -9.46
C ALA A 535 -24.54 -17.92 -8.25
N VAL A 536 -25.46 -18.87 -8.37
CA VAL A 536 -25.77 -19.85 -7.32
C VAL A 536 -25.52 -21.25 -7.88
N PRO A 537 -24.43 -21.92 -7.48
CA PRO A 537 -24.21 -23.31 -7.83
C PRO A 537 -25.29 -24.22 -7.25
N SER A 538 -25.41 -25.43 -7.77
CA SER A 538 -26.27 -26.48 -7.22
C SER A 538 -25.79 -26.92 -5.83
N TYR A 539 -26.66 -27.59 -5.08
CA TYR A 539 -26.30 -28.14 -3.76
C TYR A 539 -25.05 -29.03 -3.83
N ARG A 540 -24.95 -29.89 -4.86
CA ARG A 540 -23.82 -30.78 -5.04
C ARG A 540 -22.52 -30.00 -5.28
N GLU A 541 -22.56 -29.04 -6.20
CA GLU A 541 -21.41 -28.17 -6.51
C GLU A 541 -20.98 -27.34 -5.28
N LEU A 542 -21.91 -26.87 -4.43
CA LEU A 542 -21.57 -26.14 -3.20
C LEU A 542 -20.82 -26.99 -2.17
N ILE A 543 -21.10 -28.28 -2.08
CA ILE A 543 -20.42 -29.17 -1.11
C ILE A 543 -19.14 -29.79 -1.66
N THR A 544 -18.97 -29.90 -2.99
CA THR A 544 -17.80 -30.55 -3.60
C THR A 544 -16.82 -29.58 -4.28
N GLU A 545 -17.30 -28.52 -4.91
CA GLU A 545 -16.55 -27.74 -5.89
C GLU A 545 -16.38 -26.26 -5.53
N PHE A 546 -17.40 -25.66 -4.91
CA PHE A 546 -17.45 -24.25 -4.49
C PHE A 546 -17.58 -24.14 -2.98
N THR A 547 -16.61 -24.70 -2.25
CA THR A 547 -16.59 -24.75 -0.78
C THR A 547 -16.16 -23.45 -0.12
N ARG A 548 -15.61 -22.49 -0.89
CA ARG A 548 -15.26 -21.14 -0.42
C ARG A 548 -16.52 -20.27 -0.25
N PRO A 549 -16.43 -19.16 0.52
CA PRO A 549 -17.51 -18.19 0.58
C PRO A 549 -17.98 -17.77 -0.83
N PRO A 550 -19.28 -17.54 -1.03
CA PRO A 550 -19.81 -17.17 -2.34
C PRO A 550 -19.22 -15.84 -2.79
N PRO A 551 -18.74 -15.73 -4.04
CA PRO A 551 -18.13 -14.50 -4.53
C PRO A 551 -19.16 -13.36 -4.63
N PRO A 552 -18.68 -12.11 -4.77
CA PRO A 552 -19.53 -10.96 -5.06
C PRO A 552 -20.40 -11.21 -6.29
N GLY A 553 -21.62 -10.68 -6.29
CA GLY A 553 -22.46 -10.72 -7.49
C GLY A 553 -21.93 -9.79 -8.59
N GLU A 554 -22.39 -10.02 -9.81
CA GLU A 554 -22.05 -9.23 -10.99
C GLU A 554 -23.09 -8.13 -11.24
N HIS A 555 -22.65 -6.93 -11.61
CA HIS A 555 -23.57 -5.83 -11.89
C HIS A 555 -24.02 -5.85 -13.35
N ILE A 556 -25.32 -5.74 -13.57
CA ILE A 556 -25.89 -5.55 -14.90
C ILE A 556 -26.87 -4.38 -14.89
N ARG A 557 -27.02 -3.74 -16.05
CA ARG A 557 -28.01 -2.70 -16.27
C ARG A 557 -29.11 -3.22 -17.18
N ILE A 558 -30.34 -3.11 -16.72
CA ILE A 558 -31.54 -3.61 -17.43
C ILE A 558 -32.64 -2.56 -17.42
N HIS A 559 -33.65 -2.73 -18.26
CA HIS A 559 -34.86 -1.91 -18.21
C HIS A 559 -35.77 -2.37 -17.07
N LYS A 560 -36.51 -1.47 -16.42
CA LYS A 560 -37.39 -1.80 -15.28
C LYS A 560 -38.49 -2.81 -15.64
N CYS A 561 -38.92 -2.80 -16.91
CA CYS A 561 -39.91 -3.73 -17.44
C CYS A 561 -39.29 -4.88 -18.27
N THR A 562 -37.99 -5.15 -18.10
CA THR A 562 -37.27 -6.24 -18.77
C THR A 562 -37.87 -7.60 -18.39
N ASP A 563 -38.05 -8.48 -19.37
CA ASP A 563 -38.55 -9.82 -19.13
C ASP A 563 -37.48 -10.75 -18.51
N ILE A 564 -37.91 -11.88 -17.94
CA ILE A 564 -36.97 -12.82 -17.30
C ILE A 564 -35.93 -13.36 -18.31
N THR A 565 -36.28 -13.50 -19.59
CA THR A 565 -35.39 -14.02 -20.63
C THR A 565 -34.26 -13.05 -20.93
N GLU A 566 -34.56 -11.75 -21.03
CA GLU A 566 -33.58 -10.68 -21.19
C GLU A 566 -32.67 -10.56 -19.97
N ILE A 567 -33.20 -10.70 -18.75
CA ILE A 567 -32.37 -10.72 -17.53
C ILE A 567 -31.41 -11.91 -17.55
N LYS A 568 -31.90 -13.11 -17.93
CA LYS A 568 -31.05 -14.30 -18.09
C LYS A 568 -29.92 -14.06 -19.07
N LEU A 569 -30.23 -13.49 -20.24
CA LEU A 569 -29.25 -13.20 -21.28
C LEU A 569 -28.22 -12.15 -20.84
N ALA A 570 -28.68 -11.08 -20.19
CA ALA A 570 -27.82 -10.01 -19.67
C ALA A 570 -26.87 -10.53 -18.58
N ALA A 571 -27.39 -11.30 -17.62
CA ALA A 571 -26.58 -11.94 -16.58
C ALA A 571 -25.56 -12.92 -17.18
N GLN A 572 -25.99 -13.75 -18.14
CA GLN A 572 -25.11 -14.69 -18.84
C GLN A 572 -23.97 -13.96 -19.54
N LYS A 573 -24.28 -12.91 -20.32
CA LYS A 573 -23.30 -12.12 -21.05
C LYS A 573 -22.28 -11.49 -20.10
N ALA A 574 -22.75 -10.86 -19.03
CA ALA A 574 -21.89 -10.19 -18.05
C ALA A 574 -20.94 -11.16 -17.35
N MET A 575 -21.44 -12.31 -16.87
CA MET A 575 -20.62 -13.30 -16.19
C MET A 575 -19.59 -13.95 -17.13
N ARG A 576 -20.00 -14.31 -18.36
CA ARG A 576 -19.09 -14.87 -19.38
C ARG A 576 -17.99 -13.91 -19.76
N ASP A 577 -18.30 -12.63 -19.88
CA ASP A 577 -17.30 -11.62 -20.22
C ASP A 577 -16.32 -11.37 -19.06
N THR A 578 -16.79 -11.44 -17.81
CA THR A 578 -16.01 -11.01 -16.65
C THR A 578 -15.07 -12.10 -16.12
N TYR A 579 -15.54 -13.35 -15.96
CA TYR A 579 -14.78 -14.38 -15.21
C TYR A 579 -14.45 -15.63 -16.04
N PHE A 580 -13.31 -16.26 -15.75
CA PHE A 580 -12.91 -17.54 -16.37
C PHE A 580 -13.85 -18.68 -16.02
N VAL A 581 -14.20 -18.84 -14.74
CA VAL A 581 -15.09 -19.92 -14.25
C VAL A 581 -16.48 -19.90 -14.91
N THR A 582 -16.93 -18.76 -15.40
CA THR A 582 -18.23 -18.62 -16.08
C THR A 582 -18.12 -18.47 -17.59
N ASP A 583 -16.97 -18.76 -18.21
CA ASP A 583 -16.76 -18.57 -19.66
C ASP A 583 -17.84 -19.25 -20.54
N GLN A 584 -18.24 -20.46 -20.16
CA GLN A 584 -19.27 -21.24 -20.86
C GLN A 584 -20.62 -21.27 -20.14
N PHE A 585 -20.79 -20.46 -19.09
CA PHE A 585 -21.95 -20.52 -18.20
C PHE A 585 -23.26 -20.31 -18.96
N ILE A 586 -24.25 -21.19 -18.80
CA ILE A 586 -25.58 -21.04 -19.41
C ILE A 586 -26.60 -20.81 -18.30
N VAL A 587 -27.24 -19.64 -18.30
CA VAL A 587 -28.25 -19.30 -17.30
C VAL A 587 -29.55 -20.03 -17.59
N THR A 588 -30.01 -20.83 -16.63
CA THR A 588 -31.24 -21.62 -16.74
C THR A 588 -32.39 -20.98 -15.98
N ASP A 589 -32.12 -20.35 -14.84
CA ASP A 589 -33.13 -19.82 -13.94
C ASP A 589 -32.65 -18.54 -13.23
N VAL A 590 -33.57 -17.62 -12.99
CA VAL A 590 -33.31 -16.35 -12.31
C VAL A 590 -34.42 -16.11 -11.29
N LYS A 591 -34.04 -15.83 -10.04
CA LYS A 591 -34.98 -15.54 -8.94
C LYS A 591 -34.57 -14.28 -8.20
N VAL A 592 -35.52 -13.40 -7.94
CA VAL A 592 -35.30 -12.25 -7.06
C VAL A 592 -35.11 -12.76 -5.63
N ARG A 593 -34.04 -12.32 -4.96
CA ARG A 593 -33.75 -12.62 -3.55
C ARG A 593 -34.07 -11.44 -2.63
N GLU A 594 -33.64 -10.25 -3.03
CA GLU A 594 -33.79 -9.03 -2.24
C GLU A 594 -34.36 -7.94 -3.15
N ALA A 595 -35.46 -7.33 -2.70
CA ALA A 595 -36.10 -6.20 -3.35
C ALA A 595 -36.77 -5.33 -2.29
N GLY A 596 -36.49 -4.03 -2.31
CA GLY A 596 -37.09 -3.05 -1.42
C GLY A 596 -36.87 -1.62 -1.91
N PRO A 597 -37.68 -0.64 -1.49
CA PRO A 597 -37.46 0.77 -1.83
C PRO A 597 -36.08 1.23 -1.32
N GLY A 598 -35.24 1.73 -2.22
CA GLY A 598 -33.88 2.18 -1.89
C GLY A 598 -32.86 1.05 -1.63
N VAL A 599 -33.20 -0.20 -1.96
CA VAL A 599 -32.29 -1.35 -1.88
C VAL A 599 -32.04 -1.89 -3.28
N MET A 600 -30.76 -2.03 -3.66
CA MET A 600 -30.36 -2.61 -4.94
C MET A 600 -30.97 -3.99 -5.11
N GLN A 601 -31.63 -4.23 -6.24
CA GLN A 601 -32.28 -5.51 -6.51
C GLN A 601 -31.25 -6.62 -6.74
N VAL A 602 -31.36 -7.71 -5.97
CA VAL A 602 -30.46 -8.86 -6.06
C VAL A 602 -31.16 -10.06 -6.67
N TYR A 603 -30.62 -10.55 -7.79
CA TYR A 603 -31.05 -11.75 -8.48
C TYR A 603 -30.10 -12.91 -8.19
N SER A 604 -30.66 -14.04 -7.78
CA SER A 604 -29.97 -15.33 -7.85
C SER A 604 -30.08 -15.89 -9.25
N VAL A 605 -28.93 -16.22 -9.82
CA VAL A 605 -28.80 -16.76 -11.17
C VAL A 605 -28.30 -18.20 -11.05
N ARG A 606 -29.12 -19.16 -11.47
CA ARG A 606 -28.70 -20.55 -11.63
C ARG A 606 -28.39 -20.83 -13.08
N GLY A 607 -27.42 -21.70 -13.29
CA GLY A 607 -27.05 -22.14 -14.61
C GLY A 607 -26.23 -23.40 -14.57
N ILE A 608 -25.78 -23.81 -15.74
CA ILE A 608 -24.92 -24.98 -15.96
C ILE A 608 -23.62 -24.54 -16.64
N ARG A 609 -22.62 -25.43 -16.69
CA ARG A 609 -21.30 -25.18 -17.33
C ARG A 609 -20.50 -24.06 -16.66
N MET A 610 -20.51 -24.00 -15.32
CA MET A 610 -19.43 -23.32 -14.60
C MET A 610 -18.22 -24.25 -14.58
N ASP A 611 -17.05 -23.76 -14.96
CA ASP A 611 -15.84 -24.56 -15.01
C ASP A 611 -15.21 -24.68 -13.62
N SER A 612 -15.65 -25.67 -12.86
CA SER A 612 -15.03 -26.05 -11.59
C SER A 612 -13.74 -26.88 -11.75
N GLY A 613 -13.16 -26.96 -12.95
CA GLY A 613 -11.85 -27.55 -13.21
C GLY A 613 -10.75 -26.51 -13.41
N THR A 614 -11.09 -25.29 -13.82
CA THR A 614 -10.10 -24.24 -14.10
C THR A 614 -9.26 -23.87 -12.87
N ALA A 615 -7.96 -23.65 -13.12
CA ALA A 615 -7.02 -23.14 -12.11
C ALA A 615 -7.28 -21.65 -11.80
N LEU A 616 -7.91 -20.91 -12.72
CA LEU A 616 -8.28 -19.50 -12.59
C LEU A 616 -9.70 -19.34 -12.00
N ARG A 617 -10.05 -20.21 -11.06
CA ARG A 617 -11.37 -20.16 -10.43
C ARG A 617 -11.46 -19.04 -9.41
N TYR A 618 -10.42 -18.91 -8.58
CA TYR A 618 -10.40 -18.01 -7.44
C TYR A 618 -9.10 -17.23 -7.35
N GLU A 619 -9.16 -15.99 -6.87
CA GLU A 619 -7.98 -15.14 -6.63
C GLU A 619 -7.06 -15.68 -5.52
N GLY A 620 -7.48 -16.68 -4.74
CA GLY A 620 -6.61 -17.41 -3.81
C GLY A 620 -5.88 -18.60 -4.45
N GLY A 621 -6.02 -18.80 -5.76
CA GLY A 621 -5.49 -19.94 -6.49
C GLY A 621 -6.28 -21.25 -6.34
N PRO A 622 -5.85 -22.32 -7.03
CA PRO A 622 -6.57 -23.60 -7.09
C PRO A 622 -6.49 -24.41 -5.80
N ASP A 623 -5.47 -24.19 -4.97
CA ASP A 623 -5.25 -24.94 -3.73
C ASP A 623 -6.29 -24.54 -2.68
N ASN A 624 -6.94 -25.53 -2.05
CA ASN A 624 -7.80 -25.31 -0.88
C ASN A 624 -6.99 -25.54 0.39
N TRP A 625 -6.10 -24.59 0.69
CA TRP A 625 -5.34 -24.58 1.92
C TRP A 625 -6.15 -23.91 3.04
N VAL A 626 -5.92 -24.35 4.28
CA VAL A 626 -6.66 -23.88 5.46
C VAL A 626 -5.71 -23.14 6.38
N VAL A 627 -6.04 -21.90 6.71
CA VAL A 627 -5.33 -21.12 7.73
C VAL A 627 -6.07 -21.22 9.05
N ASP A 628 -5.35 -21.62 10.09
CA ASP A 628 -5.87 -21.59 11.47
C ASP A 628 -4.70 -21.35 12.42
N CYS A 629 -4.36 -20.07 12.55
CA CYS A 629 -3.27 -19.58 13.38
C CYS A 629 -3.77 -19.24 14.80
N VAL A 630 -2.88 -19.33 15.79
CA VAL A 630 -3.16 -19.02 17.21
C VAL A 630 -3.52 -17.56 17.45
N CYS A 631 -3.07 -16.65 16.58
CA CYS A 631 -3.44 -15.22 16.62
C CYS A 631 -4.91 -14.97 16.21
N GLY A 632 -5.59 -15.97 15.65
CA GLY A 632 -6.98 -15.88 15.18
C GLY A 632 -7.11 -15.69 13.68
N ALA A 633 -6.01 -15.59 12.91
CA ALA A 633 -6.06 -15.55 11.45
C ALA A 633 -6.70 -16.82 10.86
N ARG A 634 -7.51 -16.64 9.80
CA ARG A 634 -8.31 -17.67 9.12
C ARG A 634 -8.20 -17.68 7.60
N ASP A 635 -7.43 -16.74 7.05
CA ASP A 635 -7.13 -16.66 5.62
C ASP A 635 -5.77 -15.97 5.48
N ASP A 636 -5.18 -15.99 4.29
CA ASP A 636 -3.95 -15.26 3.99
C ASP A 636 -4.07 -13.78 4.38
N ASP A 637 -3.07 -13.24 5.04
CA ASP A 637 -2.92 -11.82 5.35
C ASP A 637 -1.59 -11.25 4.83
N GLY A 638 -0.84 -12.01 4.01
CA GLY A 638 0.43 -11.60 3.42
C GLY A 638 1.62 -11.61 4.37
N GLU A 639 1.45 -12.19 5.57
CA GLU A 639 2.56 -12.46 6.47
C GLU A 639 3.12 -13.87 6.26
N LYS A 640 4.41 -14.04 6.52
CA LYS A 640 5.13 -15.31 6.32
C LYS A 640 4.43 -16.48 7.04
N MET A 641 4.09 -17.52 6.28
CA MET A 641 3.37 -18.70 6.77
C MET A 641 4.13 -20.01 6.53
N VAL A 642 3.84 -20.98 7.40
CA VAL A 642 4.33 -22.36 7.33
C VAL A 642 3.16 -23.34 7.48
N ALA A 643 3.15 -24.39 6.65
CA ALA A 643 2.21 -25.49 6.77
C ALA A 643 2.69 -26.54 7.77
N CYS A 644 1.82 -27.03 8.64
CA CYS A 644 2.14 -28.16 9.51
C CYS A 644 2.25 -29.47 8.71
N ASP A 645 3.34 -30.21 8.88
CA ASP A 645 3.55 -31.49 8.16
C ASP A 645 2.54 -32.58 8.54
N VAL A 646 1.87 -32.45 9.68
CA VAL A 646 0.90 -33.44 10.18
C VAL A 646 -0.52 -33.12 9.71
N CYS A 647 -1.02 -31.90 9.95
CA CYS A 647 -2.41 -31.53 9.63
C CYS A 647 -2.56 -30.66 8.37
N GLN A 648 -1.46 -30.22 7.76
CA GLN A 648 -1.42 -29.36 6.56
C GLN A 648 -2.11 -27.99 6.74
N VAL A 649 -2.43 -27.62 7.98
CA VAL A 649 -2.95 -26.30 8.35
C VAL A 649 -1.80 -25.29 8.34
N TRP A 650 -2.06 -24.13 7.75
CA TRP A 650 -1.12 -23.02 7.65
C TRP A 650 -1.23 -22.10 8.86
N GLN A 651 -0.07 -21.68 9.37
CA GLN A 651 0.07 -20.78 10.50
C GLN A 651 1.20 -19.79 10.24
N HIS A 652 1.13 -18.61 10.86
CA HIS A 652 2.22 -17.64 10.80
C HIS A 652 3.49 -18.19 11.43
N THR A 653 4.64 -17.93 10.81
CA THR A 653 5.94 -18.32 11.37
C THR A 653 6.19 -17.61 12.70
N LEU A 654 5.91 -16.31 12.77
CA LEU A 654 6.10 -15.50 13.96
C LEU A 654 5.24 -15.97 15.15
N CYS A 655 4.00 -16.39 14.89
CA CYS A 655 3.14 -16.94 15.94
C CYS A 655 3.62 -18.29 16.50
N ASN A 656 4.57 -18.92 15.81
CA ASN A 656 5.23 -20.15 16.23
C ASN A 656 6.71 -19.94 16.62
N GLY A 657 7.12 -18.69 16.86
CA GLY A 657 8.47 -18.34 17.31
C GLY A 657 9.55 -18.44 16.24
N ILE A 658 9.18 -18.50 14.96
CA ILE A 658 10.11 -18.48 13.83
C ILE A 658 10.16 -17.04 13.29
N GLU A 659 11.30 -16.39 13.44
CA GLU A 659 11.50 -14.99 13.02
C GLU A 659 11.41 -14.85 11.48
N GLN A 660 11.21 -13.63 10.98
CA GLN A 660 11.02 -13.41 9.54
C GLN A 660 12.27 -13.73 8.71
N ASP A 661 13.45 -13.45 9.27
CA ASP A 661 14.77 -13.73 8.70
C ASP A 661 15.28 -15.14 9.02
N GLU A 662 14.58 -15.89 9.87
CA GLU A 662 14.89 -17.29 10.17
C GLU A 662 14.34 -18.23 9.09
N ASP A 663 15.15 -19.19 8.68
CA ASP A 663 14.70 -20.26 7.79
C ASP A 663 13.71 -21.16 8.53
N VAL A 664 12.62 -21.50 7.85
CA VAL A 664 11.63 -22.42 8.42
C VAL A 664 12.28 -23.81 8.55
N PRO A 665 12.16 -24.47 9.72
CA PRO A 665 12.69 -25.81 9.91
C PRO A 665 12.20 -26.79 8.83
N PRO A 666 13.03 -27.76 8.40
CA PRO A 666 12.63 -28.76 7.40
C PRO A 666 11.40 -29.59 7.78
N THR A 667 11.11 -29.67 9.09
CA THR A 667 9.90 -30.29 9.60
C THR A 667 9.26 -29.36 10.62
N PHE A 668 8.02 -28.96 10.38
CA PHE A 668 7.22 -28.11 11.25
C PHE A 668 5.95 -28.82 11.72
N ILE A 669 5.77 -28.88 13.04
CA ILE A 669 4.59 -29.49 13.67
C ILE A 669 3.95 -28.43 14.57
N CYS A 670 2.71 -28.05 14.27
CA CYS A 670 1.99 -27.06 15.08
C CYS A 670 1.75 -27.57 16.51
N GLU A 671 1.50 -26.65 17.44
CA GLU A 671 1.25 -26.96 18.85
C GLU A 671 0.12 -27.98 19.03
N LYS A 672 -0.99 -27.82 18.29
CA LYS A 672 -2.15 -28.75 18.31
C LYS A 672 -1.73 -30.20 17.97
N CYS A 673 -0.86 -30.37 16.97
CA CYS A 673 -0.37 -31.70 16.59
C CYS A 673 0.74 -32.22 17.53
N SER A 674 1.52 -31.33 18.13
CA SER A 674 2.55 -31.69 19.12
C SER A 674 1.93 -32.19 20.42
N ASP A 675 0.84 -31.58 20.89
CA ASP A 675 0.09 -32.05 22.07
C ASP A 675 -0.74 -33.29 21.77
N GLY A 676 -1.27 -33.44 20.55
CA GLY A 676 -1.90 -34.67 20.09
C GLY A 676 -0.96 -35.89 20.09
N LYS A 677 0.35 -35.69 19.93
CA LYS A 677 1.36 -36.77 20.04
C LYS A 677 1.63 -37.22 21.48
N LYS A 678 1.30 -36.42 22.50
CA LYS A 678 1.38 -36.85 23.91
C LYS A 678 0.29 -37.85 24.29
N THR A 679 -0.76 -38.00 23.48
CA THR A 679 -1.88 -38.92 23.74
C THR A 679 -1.94 -40.13 22.80
N ASN A 680 -1.17 -40.18 21.71
CA ASN A 680 -1.11 -41.34 20.82
C ASN A 680 0.30 -41.58 20.27
N ILE A 681 1.06 -42.44 20.95
CA ILE A 681 2.13 -43.21 20.32
C ILE A 681 1.41 -44.31 19.52
N VAL A 682 1.46 -44.26 18.18
CA VAL A 682 1.67 -45.38 17.23
C VAL A 682 1.31 -44.89 15.80
N GLY A 683 2.29 -44.99 14.87
CA GLY A 683 2.16 -45.07 13.40
C GLY A 683 1.62 -43.82 12.67
N THR A 684 2.16 -43.32 11.56
CA THR A 684 2.91 -43.97 10.49
C THR A 684 3.67 -42.88 9.72
N ARG A 685 4.95 -43.10 9.41
CA ARG A 685 5.74 -42.23 8.52
C ARG A 685 5.33 -42.49 7.07
N SER A 686 4.93 -41.44 6.36
CA SER A 686 5.03 -41.34 4.90
C SER A 686 5.68 -39.99 4.61
N GLY A 687 6.91 -40.03 4.13
CA GLY A 687 7.66 -38.85 3.75
C GLY A 687 7.12 -38.24 2.47
N ASN A 688 6.94 -36.92 2.51
CA ASN A 688 7.11 -36.06 1.35
C ASN A 688 7.90 -34.85 1.85
N ASP A 689 9.17 -34.78 1.48
CA ASP A 689 9.98 -33.57 1.60
C ASP A 689 9.35 -32.48 0.74
N LYS A 690 8.82 -31.45 1.40
CA LYS A 690 8.66 -30.07 0.93
C LYS A 690 8.05 -29.28 2.09
N SER A 691 8.88 -28.69 2.94
CA SER A 691 8.46 -27.61 3.84
C SER A 691 7.94 -26.47 2.96
N SER A 692 6.63 -26.34 2.82
CA SER A 692 6.02 -25.29 2.01
C SER A 692 5.96 -24.00 2.81
N VAL A 693 6.86 -23.07 2.50
CA VAL A 693 6.91 -21.71 3.05
C VAL A 693 6.29 -20.75 2.05
N ARG A 694 5.50 -19.79 2.51
CA ARG A 694 4.92 -18.71 1.69
C ARG A 694 5.08 -17.36 2.37
N ASN A 695 5.18 -16.31 1.55
CA ASN A 695 5.10 -14.90 1.92
C ASN A 695 3.81 -14.30 1.38
#